data_AF-A0AA95K3A1-F1
#
_entry.id   AF-A0AA95K3A1-F1
#
_cell.length_a   1.000
_cell.length_b   1.000
_cell.length_c   1.000
_cell.angle_alpha   90.00
_cell.angle_beta   90.00
_cell.angle_gamma   90.00
#
_symmetry.space_group_name_H-M   'P 1'
#
loop_
_entity.id
_entity.type
_entity.pdbx_description
1 polymer ?
#
loop_
_entity_poly.entity_id
_entity_poly.type
_entity_poly.pdbx_seq_one_letter_code
_entity_poly.pdbx_strand_id
1 'polypeptide(L)'
;MSTDNLTQLNPQQDNSHYVVFARRTRPQSFSNLVGQEVVSKAIEKMLSHQKIPHAFLFTGTRGTGKTSSARILAKSLCCISGTTIHPCQTCIHCTQITACAHDDILEIDGASHTGVDNIRELREATRFFPNSARYKIFIIDEVHMLSTGAFNALLKTLEEPPPNVIFILATTELHKVPITVRSRCMIFAFKKIETSIIEEHLKQILLKENITFENDAVTLIAREAKGSMRDALSLLEQITAICNHTNITTELTKKSLCVQGEEIAEQIFQSICQKDMACALSLLKQADVASVDFSVLFDNIAQFFRNSLLIKSLNNKENALKVTQLLPNEYHLLEKAITHLSLAALSEIFKLLAGCAKDLIKTNVPLAWAEIIIIDCISRADWLSASEIISLLNDNPNKLQNTQNLTSNAAPKKIDITPIPPIVSNQNMQQEIAVKLDSSVTELDVQLFRKFVNIAEQKSKTLAARLAVVKIEHFNSKLVQFADALENETFLSFNEHDLQHFWDSINEIQLNSADFKGRYTPKPIKKVGIRENSTHQIATEQKPIPNKTVNSSKKLINKTENLMQSFQKYGGNQSQKQLGNEALTKAQTRSISLSEIQTHEKNQGFLQQEKELLEKEHVQKLKKLATEIQIVSVD
;
A
#
# COMPACT_ATOMS: atom_id res chain seq x y z
N MET A 1 -70.86 -27.60 -5.49
CA MET A 1 -70.65 -27.69 -4.02
C MET A 1 -69.26 -28.26 -3.79
N SER A 2 -68.54 -27.62 -2.85
CA SER A 2 -67.29 -28.04 -2.19
C SER A 2 -66.04 -28.28 -3.05
N THR A 3 -65.26 -27.21 -3.14
CA THR A 3 -63.80 -27.12 -3.09
C THR A 3 -63.17 -28.07 -2.07
N ASP A 4 -62.02 -28.67 -2.38
CA ASP A 4 -61.03 -29.04 -1.37
C ASP A 4 -59.60 -28.75 -1.83
N ASN A 5 -58.93 -28.01 -0.96
CA ASN A 5 -57.59 -27.46 -1.08
C ASN A 5 -56.52 -28.54 -0.96
N LEU A 6 -55.54 -28.54 -1.86
CA LEU A 6 -54.20 -29.02 -1.56
C LEU A 6 -53.24 -27.86 -1.73
N THR A 7 -52.99 -27.26 -0.58
CA THR A 7 -52.11 -26.17 -0.19
C THR A 7 -50.75 -26.19 -0.90
N GLN A 8 -50.45 -25.05 -1.53
CA GLN A 8 -49.09 -24.63 -1.88
C GLN A 8 -48.26 -24.59 -0.59
N LEU A 9 -47.25 -25.45 -0.52
CA LEU A 9 -46.25 -25.41 0.55
C LEU A 9 -45.35 -24.18 0.34
N ASN A 10 -45.61 -23.14 1.13
CA ASN A 10 -44.66 -22.06 1.37
C ASN A 10 -43.34 -22.64 1.92
N PRO A 11 -42.17 -22.37 1.32
CA PRO A 11 -40.89 -22.71 1.92
C PRO A 11 -40.51 -21.62 2.93
N GLN A 12 -41.23 -21.55 4.04
CA GLN A 12 -40.78 -20.83 5.22
C GLN A 12 -40.97 -21.76 6.42
N GLN A 13 -39.88 -21.93 7.18
CA GLN A 13 -39.72 -22.78 8.37
C GLN A 13 -39.17 -24.19 8.12
N ASP A 14 -37.98 -24.26 7.50
CA ASP A 14 -36.99 -25.26 7.92
C ASP A 14 -36.05 -24.58 8.92
N ASN A 15 -35.88 -25.18 10.10
CA ASN A 15 -34.99 -24.74 11.17
C ASN A 15 -33.51 -24.96 10.78
N SER A 16 -33.13 -24.34 9.66
CA SER A 16 -31.84 -24.44 8.99
C SER A 16 -31.11 -23.11 9.17
N HIS A 17 -29.85 -23.22 9.56
CA HIS A 17 -28.94 -22.08 9.78
C HIS A 17 -29.16 -20.95 8.76
N TYR A 18 -29.33 -19.71 9.24
CA TYR A 18 -29.42 -18.55 8.36
C TYR A 18 -28.22 -18.48 7.41
N VAL A 19 -28.49 -18.40 6.10
CA VAL A 19 -27.45 -18.31 5.06
C VAL A 19 -27.53 -16.95 4.39
N VAL A 20 -26.46 -16.17 4.52
CA VAL A 20 -26.30 -14.85 3.89
C VAL A 20 -26.47 -14.89 2.36
N PHE A 21 -26.98 -13.80 1.78
CA PHE A 21 -27.22 -13.66 0.34
C PHE A 21 -26.00 -14.05 -0.49
N ALA A 22 -24.80 -13.56 -0.12
CA ALA A 22 -23.56 -13.84 -0.84
C ALA A 22 -23.25 -15.34 -1.01
N ARG A 23 -23.78 -16.20 -0.11
CA ARG A 23 -23.67 -17.65 -0.21
C ARG A 23 -24.87 -18.27 -0.91
N ARG A 24 -26.10 -17.81 -0.61
CA ARG A 24 -27.34 -18.36 -1.17
C ARG A 24 -27.50 -18.07 -2.67
N THR A 25 -27.13 -16.87 -3.12
CA THR A 25 -27.25 -16.45 -4.53
C THR A 25 -25.99 -16.76 -5.36
N ARG A 26 -25.06 -17.54 -4.81
CA ARG A 26 -23.83 -17.90 -5.51
C ARG A 26 -24.16 -18.60 -6.84
N PRO A 27 -23.58 -18.16 -7.97
CA PRO A 27 -23.94 -18.70 -9.27
C PRO A 27 -23.55 -20.18 -9.36
N GLN A 28 -24.47 -20.97 -9.93
CA GLN A 28 -24.31 -22.42 -10.07
C GLN A 28 -23.90 -22.83 -11.49
N SER A 29 -24.12 -21.97 -12.48
CA SER A 29 -23.79 -22.15 -13.89
C SER A 29 -23.13 -20.89 -14.46
N PHE A 30 -22.42 -21.03 -15.59
CA PHE A 30 -21.78 -19.89 -16.29
C PHE A 30 -22.79 -18.86 -16.82
N SER A 31 -24.01 -19.30 -17.13
CA SER A 31 -25.14 -18.44 -17.50
C SER A 31 -25.56 -17.48 -16.39
N ASN A 32 -25.33 -17.85 -15.13
CA ASN A 32 -25.75 -17.06 -13.97
C ASN A 32 -24.61 -16.16 -13.46
N LEU A 33 -23.45 -16.17 -14.13
CA LEU A 33 -22.30 -15.36 -13.76
C LEU A 33 -22.47 -13.94 -14.32
N VAL A 34 -22.76 -13.01 -13.43
CA VAL A 34 -23.09 -11.61 -13.78
C VAL A 34 -21.85 -10.82 -14.21
N GLY A 35 -21.92 -10.15 -15.36
CA GLY A 35 -20.90 -9.20 -15.84
C GLY A 35 -19.60 -9.83 -16.34
N GLN A 36 -19.59 -11.14 -16.61
CA GLN A 36 -18.42 -11.90 -17.07
C GLN A 36 -18.70 -12.70 -18.35
N GLU A 37 -19.52 -12.17 -19.25
CA GLU A 37 -20.06 -12.88 -20.41
C GLU A 37 -18.95 -13.37 -21.35
N VAL A 38 -17.86 -12.60 -21.49
CA VAL A 38 -16.72 -12.97 -22.33
C VAL A 38 -16.01 -14.20 -21.78
N VAL A 39 -15.76 -14.24 -20.47
CA VAL A 39 -15.08 -15.36 -19.82
C VAL A 39 -15.99 -16.60 -19.82
N SER A 40 -17.27 -16.43 -19.47
CA SER A 40 -18.27 -17.51 -19.53
C SER A 40 -18.31 -18.14 -20.92
N LYS A 41 -18.55 -17.35 -21.98
CA LYS A 41 -18.63 -17.87 -23.36
C LYS A 41 -17.35 -18.58 -23.81
N ALA A 42 -16.19 -18.08 -23.42
CA ALA A 42 -14.91 -18.71 -23.77
C ALA A 42 -14.76 -20.09 -23.11
N ILE A 43 -15.11 -20.21 -21.82
CA ILE A 43 -15.08 -21.48 -21.10
C ILE A 43 -16.15 -22.44 -21.62
N GLU A 44 -17.36 -21.97 -21.88
CA GLU A 44 -18.46 -22.77 -22.45
C GLU A 44 -18.07 -23.35 -23.82
N LYS A 45 -17.48 -22.53 -24.70
CA LYS A 45 -16.98 -22.97 -26.01
C LYS A 45 -15.87 -24.02 -25.87
N MET A 46 -14.94 -23.82 -24.95
CA MET A 46 -13.87 -24.77 -24.67
C MET A 46 -14.43 -26.12 -24.19
N LEU A 47 -15.41 -26.11 -23.27
CA LEU A 47 -16.11 -27.31 -22.80
C LEU A 47 -16.84 -28.02 -23.95
N SER A 48 -17.50 -27.28 -24.84
CA SER A 48 -18.21 -27.84 -26.00
C SER A 48 -17.28 -28.59 -26.97
N HIS A 49 -16.04 -28.11 -27.13
CA HIS A 49 -15.04 -28.73 -27.99
C HIS A 49 -14.23 -29.83 -27.28
N GLN A 50 -14.48 -30.08 -25.99
CA GLN A 50 -13.73 -31.04 -25.15
C GLN A 50 -12.21 -30.83 -25.16
N LYS A 51 -11.75 -29.61 -25.45
CA LYS A 51 -10.33 -29.24 -25.42
C LYS A 51 -10.01 -28.59 -24.08
N ILE A 52 -9.81 -29.41 -23.06
CA ILE A 52 -9.63 -28.95 -21.67
C ILE A 52 -8.13 -28.82 -21.36
N PRO A 53 -7.63 -27.60 -21.07
CA PRO A 53 -6.28 -27.41 -20.53
C PRO A 53 -6.09 -28.12 -19.18
N HIS A 54 -4.87 -28.57 -18.92
CA HIS A 54 -4.50 -29.13 -17.62
C HIS A 54 -4.40 -28.07 -16.52
N ALA A 55 -4.25 -26.77 -16.87
CA ALA A 55 -4.14 -25.69 -15.91
C ALA A 55 -4.85 -24.40 -16.35
N PHE A 56 -5.59 -23.81 -15.43
CA PHE A 56 -6.33 -22.56 -15.56
C PHE A 56 -5.78 -21.52 -14.59
N LEU A 57 -5.69 -20.27 -15.02
CA LEU A 57 -5.35 -19.14 -14.15
C LEU A 57 -6.42 -18.05 -14.26
N PHE A 58 -7.25 -17.94 -13.24
CA PHE A 58 -8.29 -16.93 -13.10
C PHE A 58 -7.73 -15.71 -12.39
N THR A 59 -7.75 -14.57 -13.07
CA THR A 59 -7.22 -13.31 -12.52
C THR A 59 -8.25 -12.21 -12.55
N GLY A 60 -8.25 -11.31 -11.58
CA GLY A 60 -9.18 -10.19 -11.51
C GLY A 60 -9.40 -9.73 -10.07
N THR A 61 -10.07 -8.60 -9.87
CA THR A 61 -10.30 -8.06 -8.53
C THR A 61 -11.13 -9.00 -7.65
N ARG A 62 -11.07 -8.80 -6.33
CA ARG A 62 -11.88 -9.57 -5.37
C ARG A 62 -13.37 -9.45 -5.72
N GLY A 63 -14.11 -10.53 -5.48
CA GLY A 63 -15.57 -10.56 -5.65
C GLY A 63 -16.12 -10.51 -7.08
N THR A 64 -15.27 -10.62 -8.11
CA THR A 64 -15.67 -10.72 -9.53
C THR A 64 -16.14 -12.12 -9.97
N GLY A 65 -16.08 -13.11 -9.08
CA GLY A 65 -16.59 -14.46 -9.35
C GLY A 65 -15.54 -15.52 -9.72
N LYS A 66 -14.24 -15.27 -9.50
CA LYS A 66 -13.14 -16.23 -9.77
C LYS A 66 -13.36 -17.62 -9.14
N THR A 67 -13.45 -17.68 -7.81
CA THR A 67 -13.64 -18.95 -7.05
C THR A 67 -14.98 -19.60 -7.39
N SER A 68 -16.04 -18.81 -7.61
CA SER A 68 -17.33 -19.34 -8.04
C SER A 68 -17.22 -20.01 -9.42
N SER A 69 -16.52 -19.37 -10.37
CA SER A 69 -16.27 -19.93 -11.70
C SER A 69 -15.41 -21.18 -11.66
N ALA A 70 -14.45 -21.26 -10.73
CA ALA A 70 -13.63 -22.46 -10.52
C ALA A 70 -14.49 -23.66 -10.11
N ARG A 71 -15.45 -23.44 -9.20
CA ARG A 71 -16.40 -24.47 -8.79
C ARG A 71 -17.38 -24.85 -9.91
N ILE A 72 -17.88 -23.88 -10.69
CA ILE A 72 -18.74 -24.16 -11.84
C ILE A 72 -17.98 -24.98 -12.88
N LEU A 73 -16.71 -24.66 -13.15
CA LEU A 73 -15.85 -25.44 -14.04
C LEU A 73 -15.65 -26.85 -13.52
N ALA A 74 -15.36 -27.02 -12.23
CA ALA A 74 -15.21 -28.33 -11.61
C ALA A 74 -16.48 -29.18 -11.75
N LYS A 75 -17.66 -28.59 -11.51
CA LYS A 75 -18.96 -29.27 -11.75
C LYS A 75 -19.15 -29.66 -13.20
N SER A 76 -18.79 -28.77 -14.12
CA SER A 76 -18.94 -28.97 -15.56
C SER A 76 -18.07 -30.12 -16.07
N LEU A 77 -16.90 -30.33 -15.44
CA LEU A 77 -15.95 -31.39 -15.78
C LEU A 77 -16.33 -32.75 -15.15
N CYS A 78 -16.84 -32.74 -13.91
CA CYS A 78 -17.10 -33.94 -13.11
C CYS A 78 -18.57 -34.37 -13.06
N CYS A 79 -19.47 -33.72 -13.80
CA CYS A 79 -20.88 -34.09 -13.82
C CYS A 79 -21.08 -35.55 -14.30
N ILE A 80 -22.07 -36.25 -13.75
CA ILE A 80 -22.40 -37.63 -14.16
C ILE A 80 -22.78 -37.69 -15.65
N SER A 81 -23.46 -36.66 -16.17
CA SER A 81 -23.79 -36.55 -17.60
C SER A 81 -22.57 -36.37 -18.50
N GLY A 82 -21.37 -36.26 -17.93
CA GLY A 82 -20.12 -36.03 -18.61
C GLY A 82 -19.72 -34.56 -18.63
N THR A 83 -18.69 -34.25 -19.42
CA THR A 83 -18.24 -32.87 -19.61
C THR A 83 -19.34 -32.07 -20.30
N THR A 84 -19.94 -31.14 -19.57
CA THR A 84 -21.12 -30.38 -20.02
C THR A 84 -20.94 -28.89 -19.75
N ILE A 85 -21.62 -28.08 -20.55
CA ILE A 85 -21.72 -26.62 -20.36
C ILE A 85 -22.69 -26.30 -19.21
N HIS A 86 -23.71 -27.15 -19.04
CA HIS A 86 -24.78 -26.98 -18.06
C HIS A 86 -24.72 -28.14 -17.05
N PRO A 87 -23.99 -27.99 -15.93
CA PRO A 87 -23.96 -29.01 -14.88
C PRO A 87 -25.37 -29.18 -14.27
N CYS A 88 -25.79 -30.42 -14.01
CA CYS A 88 -27.17 -30.74 -13.64
C CYS A 88 -27.59 -30.27 -12.24
N GLN A 89 -26.64 -29.93 -11.36
CA GLN A 89 -26.83 -29.55 -9.95
C GLN A 89 -27.45 -30.60 -9.03
N THR A 90 -27.98 -31.71 -9.56
CA THR A 90 -28.68 -32.73 -8.78
C THR A 90 -27.85 -33.98 -8.52
N CYS A 91 -26.82 -34.24 -9.33
CA CYS A 91 -25.98 -35.42 -9.16
C CYS A 91 -25.05 -35.33 -7.94
N ILE A 92 -24.57 -36.48 -7.46
CA ILE A 92 -23.71 -36.57 -6.27
C ILE A 92 -22.46 -35.69 -6.39
N HIS A 93 -21.83 -35.65 -7.57
CA HIS A 93 -20.67 -34.78 -7.79
C HIS A 93 -21.05 -33.30 -7.70
N CYS A 94 -22.13 -32.87 -8.36
CA CYS A 94 -22.52 -31.47 -8.32
C CYS A 94 -22.93 -31.01 -6.92
N THR A 95 -23.65 -31.84 -6.15
CA THR A 95 -24.06 -31.51 -4.79
C THR A 95 -22.87 -31.44 -3.84
N GLN A 96 -21.97 -32.43 -3.87
CA GLN A 96 -20.75 -32.44 -3.07
C GLN A 96 -19.81 -31.27 -3.39
N ILE A 97 -19.66 -30.90 -4.67
CA ILE A 97 -18.86 -29.73 -5.06
C ILE A 97 -19.46 -28.43 -4.53
N THR A 98 -20.79 -28.31 -4.55
CA THR A 98 -21.49 -27.14 -4.00
C THR A 98 -21.24 -27.02 -2.49
N ALA A 99 -21.22 -28.17 -1.80
CA ALA A 99 -20.96 -28.27 -0.38
C ALA A 99 -19.48 -28.18 0.00
N CYS A 100 -18.55 -28.08 -0.96
CA CYS A 100 -17.10 -28.15 -0.75
C CYS A 100 -16.63 -29.44 -0.05
N ALA A 101 -17.30 -30.57 -0.30
CA ALA A 101 -17.07 -31.84 0.40
C ALA A 101 -16.82 -33.00 -0.59
N HIS A 102 -16.17 -32.72 -1.72
CA HIS A 102 -15.92 -33.70 -2.77
C HIS A 102 -14.47 -34.20 -2.69
N ASP A 103 -14.26 -35.51 -2.55
CA ASP A 103 -12.94 -36.10 -2.30
C ASP A 103 -11.92 -35.84 -3.43
N ASP A 104 -12.38 -35.87 -4.69
CA ASP A 104 -11.51 -35.62 -5.85
C ASP A 104 -11.28 -34.13 -6.17
N ILE A 105 -11.86 -33.21 -5.39
CA ILE A 105 -11.78 -31.77 -5.63
C ILE A 105 -11.27 -31.09 -4.38
N LEU A 106 -9.99 -30.71 -4.42
CA LEU A 106 -9.28 -30.12 -3.30
C LEU A 106 -9.22 -28.61 -3.50
N GLU A 107 -10.01 -27.88 -2.71
CA GLU A 107 -9.97 -26.42 -2.64
C GLU A 107 -9.05 -25.97 -1.51
N ILE A 108 -8.02 -25.21 -1.85
CA ILE A 108 -7.00 -24.71 -0.92
C ILE A 108 -6.93 -23.20 -1.05
N ASP A 109 -6.92 -22.54 0.10
CA ASP A 109 -6.64 -21.11 0.19
C ASP A 109 -5.13 -20.90 0.33
N GLY A 110 -4.51 -20.28 -0.68
CA GLY A 110 -3.10 -19.95 -0.72
C GLY A 110 -2.67 -19.01 0.40
N ALA A 111 -3.58 -18.21 0.97
CA ALA A 111 -3.29 -17.36 2.12
C ALA A 111 -3.15 -18.16 3.42
N SER A 112 -3.93 -19.23 3.57
CA SER A 112 -3.93 -20.10 4.75
C SER A 112 -2.89 -21.23 4.64
N HIS A 113 -2.56 -21.67 3.42
CA HIS A 113 -1.64 -22.77 3.13
C HIS A 113 -0.43 -22.33 2.30
N THR A 114 0.34 -21.36 2.81
CA THR A 114 1.49 -20.75 2.11
C THR A 114 2.74 -21.66 2.03
N GLY A 115 2.83 -22.64 2.93
CA GLY A 115 3.99 -23.50 3.15
C GLY A 115 4.29 -24.47 2.00
N VAL A 116 5.58 -24.77 1.81
CA VAL A 116 6.04 -25.70 0.76
C VAL A 116 5.53 -27.11 0.99
N ASP A 117 5.38 -27.54 2.25
CA ASP A 117 4.98 -28.90 2.59
C ASP A 117 3.53 -29.21 2.17
N ASN A 118 2.60 -28.27 2.37
CA ASN A 118 1.22 -28.40 1.88
C ASN A 118 1.18 -28.63 0.35
N ILE A 119 2.01 -27.92 -0.42
CA ILE A 119 2.08 -28.10 -1.87
C ILE A 119 2.80 -29.40 -2.26
N ARG A 120 3.73 -29.89 -1.44
CA ARG A 120 4.34 -31.21 -1.66
C ARG A 120 3.32 -32.33 -1.45
N GLU A 121 2.50 -32.25 -0.42
CA GLU A 121 1.39 -33.17 -0.19
C GLU A 121 0.39 -33.15 -1.34
N LEU A 122 0.05 -31.96 -1.86
CA LEU A 122 -0.76 -31.84 -3.07
C LEU A 122 -0.13 -32.53 -4.27
N ARG A 123 1.18 -32.32 -4.49
CA ARG A 123 1.91 -32.97 -5.59
C ARG A 123 1.96 -34.49 -5.43
N GLU A 124 1.96 -35.01 -4.21
CA GLU A 124 1.85 -36.44 -3.98
C GLU A 124 0.43 -36.93 -4.28
N ALA A 125 -0.59 -36.17 -3.87
CA ALA A 125 -1.99 -36.44 -4.19
C ALA A 125 -2.26 -36.47 -5.71
N THR A 126 -1.53 -35.70 -6.52
CA THR A 126 -1.68 -35.69 -7.99
C THR A 126 -1.22 -36.99 -8.66
N ARG A 127 -0.46 -37.85 -7.97
CA ARG A 127 0.00 -39.14 -8.51
C ARG A 127 -1.09 -40.21 -8.54
N PHE A 128 -2.14 -40.02 -7.75
CA PHE A 128 -3.24 -40.97 -7.65
C PHE A 128 -4.37 -40.59 -8.60
N PHE A 129 -4.98 -41.60 -9.22
CA PHE A 129 -6.17 -41.43 -10.04
C PHE A 129 -7.34 -40.88 -9.20
N PRO A 130 -8.32 -40.22 -9.84
CA PRO A 130 -9.56 -39.84 -9.17
C PRO A 130 -10.30 -41.08 -8.63
N ASN A 131 -10.92 -40.96 -7.46
CA ASN A 131 -11.67 -42.02 -6.81
C ASN A 131 -13.03 -42.28 -7.48
N SER A 132 -13.78 -41.21 -7.72
CA SER A 132 -15.18 -41.28 -8.19
C SER A 132 -15.46 -40.36 -9.38
N ALA A 133 -14.76 -39.22 -9.47
CA ALA A 133 -14.93 -38.26 -10.54
C ALA A 133 -14.11 -38.61 -11.79
N ARG A 134 -14.41 -37.95 -12.90
CA ARG A 134 -13.64 -38.09 -14.16
C ARG A 134 -12.26 -37.45 -14.08
N TYR A 135 -12.15 -36.36 -13.31
CA TYR A 135 -10.94 -35.57 -13.14
C TYR A 135 -10.68 -35.34 -11.65
N LYS A 136 -9.39 -35.27 -11.29
CA LYS A 136 -8.94 -34.81 -9.98
C LYS A 136 -8.57 -33.34 -10.10
N ILE A 137 -9.28 -32.48 -9.38
CA ILE A 137 -9.20 -31.02 -9.57
C ILE A 137 -8.63 -30.37 -8.33
N PHE A 138 -7.61 -29.53 -8.53
CA PHE A 138 -7.00 -28.73 -7.47
C PHE A 138 -7.38 -27.27 -7.70
N ILE A 139 -8.16 -26.69 -6.81
CA ILE A 139 -8.51 -25.26 -6.83
C ILE A 139 -7.63 -24.57 -5.81
N ILE A 140 -6.73 -23.68 -6.26
CA ILE A 140 -5.87 -22.90 -5.38
C ILE A 140 -6.30 -21.44 -5.46
N ASP A 141 -7.02 -20.97 -4.45
CA ASP A 141 -7.42 -19.57 -4.34
C ASP A 141 -6.27 -18.70 -3.81
N GLU A 142 -6.27 -17.43 -4.19
CA GLU A 142 -5.20 -16.47 -3.89
C GLU A 142 -3.77 -17.02 -4.06
N VAL A 143 -3.50 -17.73 -5.16
CA VAL A 143 -2.22 -18.44 -5.43
C VAL A 143 -0.98 -17.54 -5.30
N HIS A 144 -1.13 -16.23 -5.52
CA HIS A 144 -0.06 -15.25 -5.34
C HIS A 144 0.50 -15.15 -3.89
N MET A 145 -0.22 -15.70 -2.90
CA MET A 145 0.22 -15.78 -1.50
C MET A 145 1.14 -16.98 -1.23
N LEU A 146 1.30 -17.91 -2.19
CA LEU A 146 2.21 -19.03 -2.03
C LEU A 146 3.67 -18.58 -1.94
N SER A 147 4.44 -19.27 -1.10
CA SER A 147 5.88 -19.08 -1.02
C SER A 147 6.59 -19.44 -2.35
N THR A 148 7.78 -18.88 -2.57
CA THR A 148 8.59 -19.19 -3.76
C THR A 148 8.93 -20.68 -3.86
N GLY A 149 9.20 -21.34 -2.72
CA GLY A 149 9.41 -22.78 -2.64
C GLY A 149 8.17 -23.59 -3.05
N ALA A 150 6.98 -23.13 -2.66
CA ALA A 150 5.69 -23.74 -3.04
C ALA A 150 5.45 -23.64 -4.55
N PHE A 151 5.71 -22.48 -5.17
CA PHE A 151 5.64 -22.32 -6.62
C PHE A 151 6.58 -23.29 -7.36
N ASN A 152 7.82 -23.43 -6.90
CA ASN A 152 8.79 -24.35 -7.50
C ASN A 152 8.37 -25.83 -7.37
N ALA A 153 7.70 -26.18 -6.27
CA ALA A 153 7.14 -27.52 -6.10
C ALA A 153 6.01 -27.81 -7.08
N LEU A 154 5.18 -26.80 -7.40
CA LEU A 154 4.08 -26.87 -8.36
C LEU A 154 4.57 -26.94 -9.82
N LEU A 155 5.69 -26.27 -10.15
CA LEU A 155 6.22 -26.18 -11.52
C LEU A 155 6.43 -27.54 -12.17
N LYS A 156 6.99 -28.52 -11.44
CA LYS A 156 7.22 -29.86 -11.97
C LYS A 156 5.92 -30.52 -12.45
N THR A 157 4.84 -30.34 -11.70
CA THR A 157 3.53 -30.91 -12.02
C THR A 157 2.81 -30.14 -13.12
N LEU A 158 3.06 -28.82 -13.24
CA LEU A 158 2.52 -28.02 -14.34
C LEU A 158 3.27 -28.23 -15.66
N GLU A 159 4.55 -28.59 -15.61
CA GLU A 159 5.37 -28.95 -16.77
C GLU A 159 5.00 -30.33 -17.33
N GLU A 160 4.85 -31.31 -16.44
CA GLU A 160 4.52 -32.69 -16.78
C GLU A 160 3.23 -33.10 -16.04
N PRO A 161 2.06 -32.62 -16.48
CA PRO A 161 0.80 -32.88 -15.80
C PRO A 161 0.41 -34.36 -15.90
N PRO A 162 0.04 -35.00 -14.77
CA PRO A 162 -0.53 -36.33 -14.80
C PRO A 162 -1.83 -36.36 -15.62
N PRO A 163 -2.16 -37.49 -16.26
CA PRO A 163 -3.43 -37.63 -16.96
C PRO A 163 -4.59 -37.47 -15.96
N ASN A 164 -5.66 -36.81 -16.39
CA ASN A 164 -6.89 -36.57 -15.62
C ASN A 164 -6.74 -35.65 -14.39
N VAL A 165 -5.62 -34.93 -14.26
CA VAL A 165 -5.44 -33.89 -13.24
C VAL A 165 -5.63 -32.50 -13.85
N ILE A 166 -6.39 -31.65 -13.16
CA ILE A 166 -6.65 -30.27 -13.59
C ILE A 166 -6.35 -29.31 -12.44
N PHE A 167 -5.54 -28.29 -12.71
CA PHE A 167 -5.29 -27.18 -11.79
C PHE A 167 -6.14 -25.96 -12.15
N ILE A 168 -6.80 -25.37 -11.15
CA ILE A 168 -7.51 -24.10 -11.29
C ILE A 168 -6.92 -23.13 -10.26
N LEU A 169 -6.08 -22.22 -10.73
CA LEU A 169 -5.43 -21.21 -9.91
C LEU A 169 -6.26 -19.93 -9.97
N ALA A 170 -6.51 -19.28 -8.84
CA ALA A 170 -7.16 -17.98 -8.78
C ALA A 170 -6.26 -16.95 -8.06
N THR A 171 -6.21 -15.72 -8.57
CA THR A 171 -5.43 -14.63 -7.96
C THR A 171 -6.06 -13.27 -8.18
N THR A 172 -5.93 -12.40 -7.19
CA THR A 172 -6.19 -10.96 -7.33
C THR A 172 -5.03 -10.18 -7.97
N GLU A 173 -3.80 -10.70 -7.88
CA GLU A 173 -2.57 -10.01 -8.29
C GLU A 173 -1.74 -10.86 -9.28
N LEU A 174 -2.06 -10.77 -10.57
CA LEU A 174 -1.37 -11.55 -11.62
C LEU A 174 0.15 -11.34 -11.64
N HIS A 175 0.62 -10.14 -11.31
CA HIS A 175 2.02 -9.76 -11.40
C HIS A 175 2.91 -10.44 -10.34
N LYS A 176 2.33 -10.86 -9.20
CA LYS A 176 3.03 -11.63 -8.17
C LYS A 176 3.18 -13.11 -8.52
N VAL A 177 2.40 -13.62 -9.48
CA VAL A 177 2.52 -15.00 -9.95
C VAL A 177 3.72 -15.10 -10.91
N PRO A 178 4.67 -16.03 -10.67
CA PRO A 178 5.84 -16.19 -11.53
C PRO A 178 5.46 -16.41 -12.99
N ILE A 179 6.24 -15.81 -13.90
CA ILE A 179 5.97 -15.93 -15.34
C ILE A 179 6.06 -17.38 -15.83
N THR A 180 6.87 -18.21 -15.15
CA THR A 180 7.01 -19.65 -15.39
C THR A 180 5.71 -20.43 -15.13
N VAL A 181 4.89 -19.98 -14.18
CA VAL A 181 3.56 -20.57 -13.94
C VAL A 181 2.58 -20.03 -14.98
N ARG A 182 2.58 -18.71 -15.20
CA ARG A 182 1.67 -18.04 -16.14
C ARG A 182 1.76 -18.60 -17.56
N SER A 183 2.96 -18.94 -18.04
CA SER A 183 3.17 -19.49 -19.38
C SER A 183 2.60 -20.89 -19.58
N ARG A 184 2.25 -21.60 -18.50
CA ARG A 184 1.73 -22.97 -18.52
C ARG A 184 0.23 -23.06 -18.22
N CYS A 185 -0.41 -21.91 -17.95
CA CYS A 185 -1.82 -21.85 -17.66
C CYS A 185 -2.59 -21.13 -18.77
N MET A 186 -3.82 -21.57 -19.01
CA MET A 186 -4.79 -20.78 -19.77
C MET A 186 -5.30 -19.65 -18.87
N ILE A 187 -5.03 -18.40 -19.24
CA ILE A 187 -5.37 -17.24 -18.42
C ILE A 187 -6.76 -16.69 -18.78
N PHE A 188 -7.62 -16.53 -17.78
CA PHE A 188 -8.91 -15.87 -17.90
C PHE A 188 -8.96 -14.64 -17.00
N ALA A 189 -9.15 -13.46 -17.60
CA ALA A 189 -9.20 -12.18 -16.90
C ALA A 189 -10.65 -11.77 -16.62
N PHE A 190 -11.02 -11.77 -15.35
CA PHE A 190 -12.29 -11.30 -14.82
C PHE A 190 -12.22 -9.79 -14.63
N LYS A 191 -13.17 -9.09 -15.23
CA LYS A 191 -13.23 -7.62 -15.19
C LYS A 191 -14.02 -7.15 -13.97
N LYS A 192 -13.82 -5.90 -13.56
CA LYS A 192 -14.76 -5.27 -12.62
C LYS A 192 -16.15 -5.24 -13.23
N ILE A 193 -17.15 -5.57 -12.42
CA ILE A 193 -18.55 -5.55 -12.86
C ILE A 193 -19.01 -4.09 -12.90
N GLU A 194 -19.74 -3.72 -13.94
CA GLU A 194 -20.28 -2.37 -14.07
C GLU A 194 -21.34 -2.10 -12.99
N THR A 195 -21.35 -0.88 -12.43
CA THR A 195 -22.28 -0.47 -11.36
C THR A 195 -23.74 -0.69 -11.75
N SER A 196 -24.10 -0.40 -13.01
CA SER A 196 -25.45 -0.61 -13.56
C SER A 196 -25.89 -2.08 -13.52
N ILE A 197 -24.99 -2.99 -13.87
CA ILE A 197 -25.23 -4.44 -13.85
C ILE A 197 -25.38 -4.94 -12.41
N ILE A 198 -24.57 -4.43 -11.47
CA ILE A 198 -24.71 -4.76 -10.04
C ILE A 198 -26.07 -4.29 -9.53
N GLU A 199 -26.45 -3.04 -9.83
CA GLU A 199 -27.72 -2.46 -9.40
C GLU A 199 -28.91 -3.31 -9.89
N GLU A 200 -28.94 -3.68 -11.17
CA GLU A 200 -30.01 -4.52 -11.72
C GLU A 200 -30.09 -5.87 -11.02
N HIS A 201 -28.94 -6.49 -10.75
CA HIS A 201 -28.89 -7.77 -10.04
C HIS A 201 -29.39 -7.67 -8.60
N LEU A 202 -29.03 -6.62 -7.87
CA LEU A 202 -29.52 -6.38 -6.51
C LEU A 202 -31.04 -6.18 -6.50
N LYS A 203 -31.59 -5.42 -7.46
CA LYS A 203 -33.05 -5.26 -7.63
C LYS A 203 -33.75 -6.59 -7.86
N GLN A 204 -33.20 -7.44 -8.73
CA GLN A 204 -33.76 -8.78 -8.97
C GLN A 204 -33.78 -9.65 -7.71
N ILE A 205 -32.77 -9.54 -6.85
CA ILE A 205 -32.73 -10.28 -5.57
C ILE A 205 -33.80 -9.73 -4.63
N LEU A 206 -33.87 -8.41 -4.42
CA LEU A 206 -34.85 -7.79 -3.53
C LEU A 206 -36.29 -8.09 -3.94
N LEU A 207 -36.58 -8.09 -5.24
CA LEU A 207 -37.90 -8.49 -5.77
C LEU A 207 -38.23 -9.96 -5.48
N LYS A 208 -37.25 -10.87 -5.55
CA LYS A 208 -37.46 -12.29 -5.20
C LYS A 208 -37.70 -12.50 -3.71
N GLU A 209 -37.11 -11.66 -2.87
CA GLU A 209 -37.28 -11.71 -1.41
C GLU A 209 -38.52 -10.94 -0.91
N ASN A 210 -39.27 -10.30 -1.81
CA ASN A 210 -40.42 -9.43 -1.49
C ASN A 210 -40.06 -8.27 -0.54
N ILE A 211 -38.86 -7.70 -0.69
CA ILE A 211 -38.40 -6.53 0.09
C ILE A 211 -38.66 -5.26 -0.72
N THR A 212 -39.27 -4.24 -0.12
CA THR A 212 -39.48 -2.94 -0.79
C THR A 212 -38.20 -2.10 -0.72
N PHE A 213 -37.91 -1.33 -1.77
CA PHE A 213 -36.68 -0.54 -1.83
C PHE A 213 -36.84 0.75 -2.65
N GLU A 214 -36.05 1.75 -2.28
CA GLU A 214 -35.83 2.96 -3.08
C GLU A 214 -34.70 2.73 -4.10
N ASN A 215 -34.88 3.19 -5.34
CA ASN A 215 -33.87 3.01 -6.40
C ASN A 215 -32.51 3.60 -6.03
N ASP A 216 -32.50 4.82 -5.52
CA ASP A 216 -31.30 5.54 -5.10
C ASP A 216 -30.52 4.79 -4.00
N ALA A 217 -31.22 4.06 -3.11
CA ALA A 217 -30.58 3.23 -2.09
C ALA A 217 -29.80 2.07 -2.71
N VAL A 218 -30.38 1.40 -3.71
CA VAL A 218 -29.70 0.30 -4.42
C VAL A 218 -28.52 0.81 -5.23
N THR A 219 -28.65 1.98 -5.86
CA THR A 219 -27.55 2.64 -6.58
C THR A 219 -26.38 2.97 -5.65
N LEU A 220 -26.65 3.45 -4.42
CA LEU A 220 -25.61 3.68 -3.40
C LEU A 220 -24.89 2.38 -3.03
N ILE A 221 -25.61 1.28 -2.78
CA ILE A 221 -25.00 -0.01 -2.46
C ILE A 221 -24.12 -0.51 -3.63
N ALA A 222 -24.61 -0.40 -4.86
CA ALA A 222 -23.86 -0.79 -6.04
C ALA A 222 -22.59 0.04 -6.24
N ARG A 223 -22.65 1.35 -5.95
CA ARG A 223 -21.51 2.28 -6.00
C ARG A 223 -20.45 1.89 -4.97
N GLU A 224 -20.85 1.64 -3.73
CA GLU A 224 -19.93 1.25 -2.65
C GLU A 224 -19.28 -0.11 -2.86
N ALA A 225 -19.92 -1.00 -3.61
CA ALA A 225 -19.35 -2.29 -3.96
C ALA A 225 -18.13 -2.22 -4.89
N LYS A 226 -17.84 -1.07 -5.52
CA LYS A 226 -16.64 -0.82 -6.36
C LYS A 226 -16.36 -1.91 -7.42
N GLY A 227 -17.42 -2.50 -7.97
CA GLY A 227 -17.36 -3.55 -9.00
C GLY A 227 -17.23 -5.00 -8.48
N SER A 228 -17.41 -5.22 -7.17
CA SER A 228 -17.38 -6.53 -6.51
C SER A 228 -18.79 -7.00 -6.15
N MET A 229 -19.27 -8.07 -6.80
CA MET A 229 -20.61 -8.62 -6.51
C MET A 229 -20.69 -9.18 -5.08
N ARG A 230 -19.60 -9.76 -4.59
CA ARG A 230 -19.56 -10.29 -3.21
C ARG A 230 -19.77 -9.18 -2.20
N ASP A 231 -19.09 -8.05 -2.37
CA ASP A 231 -19.21 -6.93 -1.44
C ASP A 231 -20.58 -6.25 -1.57
N ALA A 232 -21.12 -6.12 -2.79
CA ALA A 232 -22.49 -5.64 -3.02
C ALA A 232 -23.53 -6.46 -2.24
N LEU A 233 -23.46 -7.80 -2.31
CA LEU A 233 -24.37 -8.68 -1.61
C LEU A 233 -24.17 -8.66 -0.09
N SER A 234 -22.93 -8.50 0.39
CA SER A 234 -22.64 -8.33 1.81
C SER A 234 -23.16 -7.01 2.36
N LEU A 235 -23.06 -5.92 1.62
CA LEU A 235 -23.63 -4.62 2.00
C LEU A 235 -25.16 -4.67 1.99
N LEU A 236 -25.75 -5.29 0.96
CA LEU A 236 -27.19 -5.48 0.88
C LEU A 236 -27.72 -6.24 2.10
N GLU A 237 -27.06 -7.34 2.46
CA GLU A 237 -27.38 -8.17 3.62
C GLU A 237 -27.39 -7.34 4.92
N GLN A 238 -26.33 -6.55 5.16
CA GLN A 238 -26.22 -5.69 6.34
C GLN A 238 -27.37 -4.69 6.42
N ILE A 239 -27.68 -4.02 5.31
CA ILE A 239 -28.76 -3.02 5.25
C ILE A 239 -30.12 -3.70 5.45
N THR A 240 -30.35 -4.87 4.85
CA THR A 240 -31.59 -5.62 5.04
C THR A 240 -31.79 -6.07 6.49
N ALA A 241 -30.71 -6.46 7.18
CA ALA A 241 -30.75 -6.82 8.58
C ALA A 241 -31.15 -5.64 9.48
N ILE A 242 -30.66 -4.44 9.17
CA ILE A 242 -31.03 -3.21 9.90
C ILE A 242 -32.49 -2.82 9.64
N CYS A 243 -32.99 -3.06 8.43
CA CYS A 243 -34.35 -2.71 8.02
C CYS A 243 -35.40 -3.79 8.38
N ASN A 244 -35.04 -4.78 9.19
CA ASN A 244 -35.88 -5.94 9.54
C ASN A 244 -36.52 -6.62 8.30
N HIS A 245 -35.80 -6.65 7.17
CA HIS A 245 -36.26 -7.21 5.89
C HIS A 245 -37.56 -6.62 5.33
N THR A 246 -37.92 -5.37 5.66
CA THR A 246 -39.16 -4.74 5.19
C THR A 246 -38.94 -3.73 4.08
N ASN A 247 -38.32 -2.58 4.41
CA ASN A 247 -38.15 -1.47 3.48
C ASN A 247 -36.74 -0.87 3.52
N ILE A 248 -36.06 -0.84 2.39
CA ILE A 248 -34.74 -0.22 2.23
C ILE A 248 -34.90 1.21 1.73
N THR A 249 -34.61 2.18 2.61
CA THR A 249 -34.63 3.61 2.27
C THR A 249 -33.23 4.17 2.06
N THR A 250 -33.16 5.26 1.30
CA THR A 250 -31.92 6.02 1.02
C THR A 250 -31.26 6.54 2.29
N GLU A 251 -32.03 7.14 3.19
CA GLU A 251 -31.52 7.71 4.45
C GLU A 251 -30.90 6.63 5.35
N LEU A 252 -31.55 5.47 5.49
CA LEU A 252 -31.03 4.36 6.29
C LEU A 252 -29.77 3.77 5.66
N THR A 253 -29.75 3.65 4.33
CA THR A 253 -28.60 3.16 3.58
C THR A 253 -27.38 4.06 3.78
N LYS A 254 -27.56 5.39 3.70
CA LYS A 254 -26.51 6.36 4.00
C LYS A 254 -25.99 6.21 5.43
N LYS A 255 -26.89 6.17 6.42
CA LYS A 255 -26.50 5.99 7.83
C LYS A 255 -25.75 4.67 8.06
N SER A 256 -26.19 3.57 7.44
CA SER A 256 -25.61 2.24 7.61
C SER A 256 -24.26 2.07 6.92
N LEU A 257 -24.02 2.70 5.77
CA LEU A 257 -22.76 2.60 5.04
C LEU A 257 -21.63 3.41 5.69
N CYS A 258 -21.81 3.90 6.93
CA CYS A 258 -20.88 4.78 7.63
C CYS A 258 -20.49 6.01 6.79
N VAL A 259 -21.46 6.60 6.09
CA VAL A 259 -21.34 7.86 5.35
C VAL A 259 -21.07 9.05 6.30
N GLN A 260 -20.95 8.86 7.62
CA GLN A 260 -20.52 9.93 8.53
C GLN A 260 -19.22 10.59 8.06
N GLY A 261 -18.26 9.81 7.55
CA GLY A 261 -17.05 10.36 6.94
C GLY A 261 -17.30 11.10 5.62
N GLU A 262 -18.31 10.71 4.84
CA GLU A 262 -18.66 11.37 3.57
C GLU A 262 -19.48 12.66 3.82
N GLU A 263 -20.36 12.70 4.82
CA GLU A 263 -21.05 13.93 5.27
C GLU A 263 -20.05 14.95 5.80
N ILE A 264 -19.11 14.51 6.65
CA ILE A 264 -18.02 15.38 7.14
C ILE A 264 -17.13 15.82 5.98
N ALA A 265 -16.78 14.92 5.05
CA ALA A 265 -16.02 15.26 3.85
C ALA A 265 -16.74 16.28 2.98
N GLU A 266 -18.05 16.15 2.81
CA GLU A 266 -18.88 17.10 2.05
C GLU A 266 -18.89 18.48 2.72
N GLN A 267 -19.06 18.54 4.05
CA GLN A 267 -19.02 19.79 4.81
C GLN A 267 -17.63 20.44 4.79
N ILE A 268 -16.56 19.64 4.86
CA ILE A 268 -15.19 20.13 4.71
C ILE A 268 -14.98 20.65 3.29
N PHE A 269 -15.44 19.93 2.26
CA PHE A 269 -15.38 20.38 0.88
C PHE A 269 -16.10 21.73 0.69
N GLN A 270 -17.31 21.88 1.25
CA GLN A 270 -18.05 23.14 1.22
C GLN A 270 -17.30 24.25 1.95
N SER A 271 -16.70 23.95 3.11
CA SER A 271 -15.92 24.90 3.89
C SER A 271 -14.66 25.37 3.13
N ILE A 272 -13.98 24.46 2.41
CA ILE A 272 -12.85 24.82 1.54
C ILE A 272 -13.33 25.73 0.41
N CYS A 273 -14.48 25.42 -0.21
CA CYS A 273 -15.04 26.25 -1.29
C CYS A 273 -15.45 27.65 -0.81
N GLN A 274 -15.99 27.76 0.40
CA GLN A 274 -16.39 29.02 1.04
C GLN A 274 -15.23 29.75 1.73
N LYS A 275 -14.05 29.11 1.82
CA LYS A 275 -12.87 29.59 2.53
C LYS A 275 -13.07 29.79 4.04
N ASP A 276 -13.96 28.99 4.64
CA ASP A 276 -14.16 28.99 6.09
C ASP A 276 -13.19 28.03 6.77
N MET A 277 -12.05 28.57 7.21
CA MET A 277 -11.02 27.83 7.92
C MET A 277 -11.48 27.35 9.30
N ALA A 278 -12.26 28.15 10.02
CA ALA A 278 -12.69 27.82 11.38
C ALA A 278 -13.65 26.63 11.36
N CYS A 279 -14.62 26.65 10.44
CA CYS A 279 -15.53 25.53 10.24
C CYS A 279 -14.76 24.25 9.84
N ALA A 280 -13.87 24.33 8.84
CA ALA A 280 -13.12 23.18 8.35
C ALA A 280 -12.26 22.50 9.44
N LEU A 281 -11.56 23.28 10.27
CA LEU A 281 -10.76 22.74 11.39
C LEU A 281 -11.64 22.14 12.49
N SER A 282 -12.80 22.75 12.77
CA SER A 282 -13.75 22.19 13.73
C SER A 282 -14.30 20.83 13.28
N LEU A 283 -14.55 20.66 11.98
CA LEU A 283 -15.01 19.41 11.38
C LEU A 283 -13.94 18.32 11.40
N LEU A 284 -12.66 18.66 11.18
CA LEU A 284 -11.56 17.70 11.35
C LEU A 284 -11.48 17.19 12.79
N LYS A 285 -11.67 18.07 13.78
CA LYS A 285 -11.70 17.67 15.19
C LYS A 285 -12.91 16.78 15.50
N GLN A 286 -14.07 17.05 14.90
CA GLN A 286 -15.23 16.16 15.01
C GLN A 286 -14.95 14.79 14.37
N ALA A 287 -14.26 14.74 13.23
CA ALA A 287 -13.85 13.50 12.58
C ALA A 287 -12.89 12.68 13.47
N ASP A 288 -11.96 13.34 14.15
CA ASP A 288 -11.04 12.71 15.10
C ASP A 288 -11.78 12.09 16.29
N VAL A 289 -12.72 12.86 16.89
CA VAL A 289 -13.57 12.37 18.00
C VAL A 289 -14.44 11.18 17.56
N ALA A 290 -14.94 11.20 16.32
CA ALA A 290 -15.69 10.11 15.73
C ALA A 290 -14.80 8.92 15.27
N SER A 291 -13.47 9.01 15.45
CA SER A 291 -12.49 8.00 15.04
C SER A 291 -12.58 7.63 13.55
N VAL A 292 -12.88 8.62 12.70
CA VAL A 292 -12.90 8.45 11.25
C VAL A 292 -11.47 8.30 10.74
N ASP A 293 -11.25 7.36 9.82
CA ASP A 293 -9.95 7.21 9.15
C ASP A 293 -9.67 8.43 8.26
N PHE A 294 -8.68 9.24 8.63
CA PHE A 294 -8.27 10.43 7.88
C PHE A 294 -7.84 10.10 6.45
N SER A 295 -7.26 8.93 6.17
CA SER A 295 -6.92 8.55 4.79
C SER A 295 -8.18 8.46 3.93
N VAL A 296 -9.22 7.81 4.46
CA VAL A 296 -10.51 7.66 3.77
C VAL A 296 -11.23 9.01 3.66
N LEU A 297 -11.18 9.82 4.71
CA LEU A 297 -11.74 11.18 4.70
C LEU A 297 -11.11 12.04 3.60
N PHE A 298 -9.79 12.06 3.49
CA PHE A 298 -9.08 12.85 2.48
C PHE A 298 -9.30 12.32 1.06
N ASP A 299 -9.34 11.00 0.88
CA ASP A 299 -9.72 10.41 -0.42
C ASP A 299 -11.14 10.82 -0.83
N ASN A 300 -12.09 10.86 0.11
CA ASN A 300 -13.46 11.31 -0.14
C ASN A 300 -13.50 12.81 -0.50
N ILE A 301 -12.79 13.67 0.23
CA ILE A 301 -12.69 15.10 -0.09
C ILE A 301 -12.06 15.29 -1.49
N ALA A 302 -10.96 14.57 -1.78
CA ALA A 302 -10.32 14.60 -3.10
C ALA A 302 -11.30 14.17 -4.20
N GLN A 303 -12.13 13.15 -3.95
CA GLN A 303 -13.14 12.69 -4.89
C GLN A 303 -14.19 13.78 -5.20
N PHE A 304 -14.60 14.59 -4.21
CA PHE A 304 -15.48 15.75 -4.45
C PHE A 304 -14.82 16.79 -5.36
N PHE A 305 -13.53 17.09 -5.17
CA PHE A 305 -12.78 17.98 -6.06
C PHE A 305 -12.60 17.41 -7.47
N ARG A 306 -12.34 16.11 -7.60
CA ARG A 306 -12.29 15.42 -8.91
C ARG A 306 -13.64 15.53 -9.63
N ASN A 307 -14.73 15.24 -8.94
CA ASN A 307 -16.07 15.31 -9.51
C ASN A 307 -16.42 16.74 -9.92
N SER A 308 -16.10 17.71 -9.07
CA SER A 308 -16.23 19.16 -9.34
C SER A 308 -15.46 19.60 -10.58
N LEU A 309 -14.21 19.14 -10.73
CA LEU A 309 -13.38 19.39 -11.91
C LEU A 309 -14.02 18.85 -13.19
N LEU A 310 -14.57 17.63 -13.13
CA LEU A 310 -15.26 17.00 -14.26
C LEU A 310 -16.55 17.73 -14.64
N ILE A 311 -17.35 18.15 -13.66
CA ILE A 311 -18.58 18.93 -13.88
C ILE A 311 -18.24 20.23 -14.61
N LYS A 312 -17.22 20.96 -14.14
CA LYS A 312 -16.81 22.24 -14.75
C LYS A 312 -16.17 22.08 -16.13
N SER A 313 -15.51 20.96 -16.39
CA SER A 313 -14.82 20.69 -17.67
C SER A 313 -15.77 20.21 -18.76
N LEU A 314 -16.74 19.36 -18.42
CA LEU A 314 -17.57 18.67 -19.41
C LEU A 314 -18.73 19.52 -19.95
N ASN A 315 -19.12 20.63 -19.29
CA ASN A 315 -20.21 21.57 -19.68
C ASN A 315 -21.54 20.92 -20.11
N ASN A 316 -21.71 19.61 -19.90
CA ASN A 316 -22.87 18.81 -20.28
C ASN A 316 -23.25 17.92 -19.10
N LYS A 317 -24.42 18.21 -18.53
CA LYS A 317 -24.97 17.55 -17.34
C LYS A 317 -25.07 16.03 -17.50
N GLU A 318 -25.55 15.54 -18.66
CA GLU A 318 -25.75 14.09 -18.85
C GLU A 318 -24.43 13.32 -18.90
N ASN A 319 -23.43 13.89 -19.57
CA ASN A 319 -22.10 13.27 -19.65
C ASN A 319 -21.39 13.33 -18.31
N ALA A 320 -21.53 14.44 -17.58
CA ALA A 320 -21.00 14.56 -16.23
C ALA A 320 -21.60 13.51 -15.29
N LEU A 321 -22.93 13.35 -15.27
CA LEU A 321 -23.61 12.33 -14.44
C LEU A 321 -23.17 10.90 -14.78
N LYS A 322 -23.01 10.57 -16.08
CA LYS A 322 -22.54 9.25 -16.52
C LYS A 322 -21.12 8.94 -16.05
N VAL A 323 -20.22 9.93 -16.11
CA VAL A 323 -18.81 9.74 -15.75
C VAL A 323 -18.60 9.74 -14.23
N THR A 324 -19.29 10.60 -13.51
CA THR A 324 -19.14 10.73 -12.05
C THR A 324 -19.94 9.70 -11.27
N GLN A 325 -20.98 9.12 -11.88
CA GLN A 325 -21.93 8.20 -11.22
C GLN A 325 -22.59 8.81 -9.98
N LEU A 326 -22.75 10.14 -9.98
CA LEU A 326 -23.40 10.90 -8.90
C LEU A 326 -24.92 10.84 -9.03
N LEU A 327 -25.61 10.95 -7.90
CA LEU A 327 -27.05 11.18 -7.86
C LEU A 327 -27.36 12.61 -8.34
N PRO A 328 -28.56 12.87 -8.92
CA PRO A 328 -28.93 14.20 -9.40
C PRO A 328 -28.84 15.30 -8.34
N ASN A 329 -29.16 14.99 -7.08
CA ASN A 329 -29.07 15.93 -5.97
C ASN A 329 -27.61 16.28 -5.63
N GLU A 330 -26.71 15.30 -5.64
CA GLU A 330 -25.27 15.50 -5.37
C GLU A 330 -24.65 16.39 -6.46
N TYR A 331 -25.02 16.17 -7.73
CA TYR A 331 -24.57 17.01 -8.84
C TYR A 331 -24.92 18.49 -8.61
N HIS A 332 -26.17 18.78 -8.19
CA HIS A 332 -26.62 20.15 -7.95
C HIS A 332 -25.94 20.82 -6.75
N LEU A 333 -25.57 20.06 -5.73
CA LEU A 333 -24.82 20.60 -4.58
C LEU A 333 -23.39 20.98 -5.00
N LEU A 334 -22.69 20.11 -5.72
CA LEU A 334 -21.35 20.38 -6.22
C LEU A 334 -21.32 21.54 -7.20
N GLU A 335 -22.26 21.61 -8.14
CA GLU A 335 -22.36 22.68 -9.13
C GLU A 335 -22.52 24.07 -8.47
N LYS A 336 -23.27 24.15 -7.37
CA LYS A 336 -23.42 25.40 -6.60
C LYS A 336 -22.14 25.79 -5.86
N ALA A 337 -21.45 24.81 -5.25
CA ALA A 337 -20.26 25.05 -4.45
C ALA A 337 -19.06 25.55 -5.28
N ILE A 338 -18.95 25.13 -6.54
CA ILE A 338 -17.78 25.40 -7.40
C ILE A 338 -17.83 26.74 -8.14
N THR A 339 -18.92 27.50 -8.00
CA THR A 339 -19.17 28.74 -8.75
C THR A 339 -18.01 29.75 -8.66
N HIS A 340 -17.33 29.80 -7.51
CA HIS A 340 -16.25 30.76 -7.25
C HIS A 340 -14.83 30.21 -7.48
N LEU A 341 -14.64 28.92 -7.73
CA LEU A 341 -13.31 28.30 -7.85
C LEU A 341 -12.87 28.18 -9.30
N SER A 342 -11.62 28.50 -9.61
CA SER A 342 -11.05 28.30 -10.95
C SER A 342 -10.82 26.81 -11.26
N LEU A 343 -10.70 26.48 -12.55
CA LEU A 343 -10.40 25.10 -12.98
C LEU A 343 -9.00 24.67 -12.52
N ALA A 344 -8.06 25.62 -12.44
CA ALA A 344 -6.71 25.40 -11.93
C ALA A 344 -6.70 25.12 -10.42
N ALA A 345 -7.45 25.90 -9.63
CA ALA A 345 -7.58 25.68 -8.19
C ALA A 345 -8.13 24.29 -7.88
N LEU A 346 -9.22 23.88 -8.57
CA LEU A 346 -9.80 22.54 -8.39
C LEU A 346 -8.79 21.42 -8.69
N SER A 347 -8.01 21.56 -9.78
CA SER A 347 -7.00 20.57 -10.13
C SER A 347 -5.86 20.49 -9.12
N GLU A 348 -5.43 21.62 -8.56
CA GLU A 348 -4.29 21.65 -7.65
C GLU A 348 -4.68 21.15 -6.25
N ILE A 349 -5.86 21.55 -5.77
CA ILE A 349 -6.42 21.03 -4.52
C ILE A 349 -6.62 19.51 -4.61
N PHE A 350 -7.13 19.00 -5.74
CA PHE A 350 -7.27 17.55 -5.96
C PHE A 350 -5.92 16.82 -5.84
N LYS A 351 -4.87 17.32 -6.51
CA LYS A 351 -3.54 16.69 -6.45
C LYS A 351 -2.96 16.71 -5.05
N LEU A 352 -3.12 17.81 -4.32
CA LEU A 352 -2.63 17.96 -2.96
C LEU A 352 -3.31 16.97 -2.03
N LEU A 353 -4.65 16.91 -2.04
CA LEU A 353 -5.41 15.96 -1.22
C LEU A 353 -5.09 14.50 -1.58
N ALA A 354 -5.09 14.15 -2.87
CA ALA A 354 -4.83 12.78 -3.32
C ALA A 354 -3.37 12.33 -3.07
N GLY A 355 -2.42 13.27 -3.06
CA GLY A 355 -1.04 13.00 -2.68
C GLY A 355 -0.91 12.74 -1.18
N CYS A 356 -1.44 13.66 -0.37
CA CYS A 356 -1.30 13.62 1.08
C CYS A 356 -2.11 12.49 1.76
N ALA A 357 -3.18 11.98 1.14
CA ALA A 357 -3.94 10.84 1.66
C ALA A 357 -3.04 9.63 1.97
N LYS A 358 -2.01 9.39 1.15
CA LYS A 358 -1.05 8.29 1.35
C LYS A 358 -0.04 8.56 2.46
N ASP A 359 0.26 9.83 2.71
CA ASP A 359 1.23 10.23 3.72
C ASP A 359 0.60 10.17 5.11
N LEU A 360 -0.69 10.50 5.24
CA LEU A 360 -1.45 10.39 6.48
C LEU A 360 -1.37 8.98 7.11
N ILE A 361 -1.39 7.91 6.29
CA ILE A 361 -1.27 6.51 6.74
C ILE A 361 0.05 6.24 7.48
N LYS A 362 1.13 6.93 7.12
CA LYS A 362 2.48 6.68 7.65
C LYS A 362 2.78 7.45 8.93
N THR A 363 1.92 8.41 9.28
CA THR A 363 2.20 9.37 10.37
C THR A 363 1.59 8.91 11.69
N ASN A 364 2.26 9.25 12.79
CA ASN A 364 1.74 9.00 14.15
C ASN A 364 0.86 10.14 14.67
N VAL A 365 0.71 11.23 13.91
CA VAL A 365 -0.07 12.43 14.30
C VAL A 365 -0.94 12.89 13.12
N PRO A 366 -1.93 12.08 12.70
CA PRO A 366 -2.70 12.33 11.47
C PRO A 366 -3.52 13.62 11.53
N LEU A 367 -4.04 13.99 12.71
CA LEU A 367 -4.84 15.22 12.87
C LEU A 367 -4.03 16.49 12.54
N ALA A 368 -2.82 16.63 13.09
CA ALA A 368 -2.00 17.83 12.85
C ALA A 368 -1.61 17.97 11.37
N TRP A 369 -1.32 16.84 10.71
CA TRP A 369 -1.08 16.82 9.26
C TRP A 369 -2.34 17.22 8.49
N ALA A 370 -3.50 16.67 8.85
CA ALA A 370 -4.77 17.00 8.24
C ALA A 370 -5.09 18.51 8.36
N GLU A 371 -4.88 19.12 9.52
CA GLU A 371 -5.08 20.55 9.74
C GLU A 371 -4.22 21.40 8.79
N ILE A 372 -2.93 21.08 8.69
CA ILE A 372 -2.01 21.79 7.78
C ILE A 372 -2.46 21.64 6.33
N ILE A 373 -2.81 20.43 5.89
CA ILE A 373 -3.22 20.17 4.51
C ILE A 373 -4.50 20.93 4.16
N ILE A 374 -5.48 21.02 5.07
CA ILE A 374 -6.71 21.79 4.84
C ILE A 374 -6.44 23.30 4.76
N ILE A 375 -5.57 23.84 5.62
CA ILE A 375 -5.13 25.24 5.53
C ILE A 375 -4.48 25.51 4.16
N ASP A 376 -3.66 24.58 3.71
CA ASP A 376 -2.99 24.58 2.40
C ASP A 376 -3.97 24.47 1.22
N CYS A 377 -5.09 23.77 1.38
CA CYS A 377 -6.16 23.72 0.37
C CYS A 377 -6.89 25.06 0.27
N ILE A 378 -7.23 25.66 1.41
CA ILE A 378 -7.96 26.93 1.47
C ILE A 378 -7.11 28.06 0.88
N SER A 379 -5.80 28.09 1.17
CA SER A 379 -4.90 29.09 0.58
C SER A 379 -4.77 28.94 -0.94
N ARG A 380 -4.85 27.72 -1.47
CA ARG A 380 -4.84 27.43 -2.91
C ARG A 380 -6.19 27.63 -3.59
N ALA A 381 -7.29 27.87 -2.86
CA ALA A 381 -8.58 28.19 -3.45
C ALA A 381 -8.57 29.51 -4.25
N ASP A 382 -7.62 30.39 -3.95
CA ASP A 382 -7.35 31.65 -4.67
C ASP A 382 -6.44 31.53 -5.89
N TRP A 383 -5.95 30.33 -6.21
CA TRP A 383 -5.10 30.15 -7.37
C TRP A 383 -5.86 30.40 -8.68
N LEU A 384 -5.36 31.36 -9.45
CA LEU A 384 -5.76 31.59 -10.82
C LEU A 384 -4.69 31.02 -11.75
N SER A 385 -5.12 30.47 -12.89
CA SER A 385 -4.19 30.07 -13.94
C SER A 385 -3.49 31.28 -14.56
N ALA A 386 -2.29 31.09 -15.10
CA ALA A 386 -1.58 32.15 -15.83
C ALA A 386 -2.44 32.73 -16.98
N SER A 387 -3.22 31.91 -17.67
CA SER A 387 -4.18 32.34 -18.68
C SER A 387 -5.31 33.21 -18.13
N GLU A 388 -5.86 32.87 -16.97
CA GLU A 388 -6.91 33.68 -16.31
C GLU A 388 -6.33 35.00 -15.82
N ILE A 389 -5.12 34.99 -15.25
CA ILE A 389 -4.40 36.21 -14.84
C ILE A 389 -4.15 37.11 -16.07
N ILE A 390 -3.71 36.54 -17.19
CA ILE A 390 -3.51 37.29 -18.45
C ILE A 390 -4.83 37.85 -18.99
N SER A 391 -5.93 37.09 -18.93
CA SER A 391 -7.26 37.59 -19.33
C SER A 391 -7.75 38.72 -18.42
N LEU A 392 -7.56 38.60 -17.10
CA LEU A 392 -7.92 39.63 -16.12
C LEU A 392 -7.08 40.89 -16.27
N LEU A 393 -5.79 40.74 -16.60
CA LEU A 393 -4.87 41.84 -16.90
C LEU A 393 -5.23 42.55 -18.21
N ASN A 394 -5.69 41.81 -19.22
CA ASN A 394 -6.13 42.38 -20.50
C ASN A 394 -7.49 43.07 -20.40
N ASP A 395 -8.40 42.57 -19.56
CA ASP A 395 -9.76 43.12 -19.44
C ASP A 395 -9.88 44.29 -18.45
N ASN A 396 -8.95 44.45 -17.48
CA ASN A 396 -9.02 45.56 -16.50
C ASN A 396 -7.65 45.94 -15.88
N PRO A 397 -6.91 46.92 -16.41
CA PRO A 397 -5.64 47.38 -15.84
C PRO A 397 -5.76 48.13 -14.50
N ASN A 398 -6.96 48.55 -14.06
CA ASN A 398 -7.14 49.46 -12.92
C ASN A 398 -7.53 48.81 -11.57
N LYS A 399 -7.67 47.47 -11.48
CA LYS A 399 -8.01 46.81 -10.20
C LYS A 399 -6.82 46.47 -9.31
N LEU A 400 -5.59 46.58 -9.82
CA LEU A 400 -4.35 46.29 -9.07
C LEU A 400 -4.01 47.34 -7.99
N GLN A 401 -4.65 48.51 -7.98
CA GLN A 401 -4.38 49.53 -6.95
C GLN A 401 -5.19 49.35 -5.66
N ASN A 402 -6.24 48.51 -5.66
CA ASN A 402 -7.08 48.33 -4.45
C ASN A 402 -6.63 47.18 -3.54
N THR A 403 -5.70 46.32 -3.95
CA THR A 403 -5.16 45.25 -3.10
C THR A 403 -4.00 45.70 -2.20
N GLN A 404 -3.37 46.86 -2.47
CA GLN A 404 -2.34 47.42 -1.58
C GLN A 404 -2.91 48.29 -0.43
N ASN A 405 -4.19 48.67 -0.48
CA ASN A 405 -4.81 49.56 0.53
C ASN A 405 -5.63 48.84 1.62
N LEU A 406 -5.59 47.51 1.69
CA LEU A 406 -6.29 46.73 2.73
C LEU A 406 -5.41 46.35 3.93
N THR A 407 -4.10 46.65 3.91
CA THR A 407 -3.16 46.31 5.00
C THR A 407 -2.69 47.49 5.85
N SER A 408 -3.21 48.71 5.67
CA SER A 408 -2.70 49.89 6.41
C SER A 408 -3.73 50.73 7.16
N ASN A 409 -4.98 50.29 7.34
CA ASN A 409 -5.96 50.99 8.19
C ASN A 409 -6.71 50.03 9.12
N ALA A 410 -6.03 49.56 10.16
CA ALA A 410 -6.65 49.06 11.38
C ALA A 410 -5.88 49.60 12.58
N ALA A 411 -6.25 50.79 13.05
CA ALA A 411 -5.82 51.31 14.34
C ALA A 411 -6.36 50.41 15.47
N PRO A 412 -5.59 50.13 16.54
CA PRO A 412 -6.06 49.27 17.62
C PRO A 412 -7.12 50.00 18.43
N LYS A 413 -8.36 49.48 18.44
CA LYS A 413 -9.40 49.88 19.39
C LYS A 413 -9.01 49.35 20.78
N LYS A 414 -8.82 50.27 21.73
CA LYS A 414 -8.74 49.96 23.17
C LYS A 414 -10.00 49.21 23.60
N ILE A 415 -9.81 48.07 24.26
CA ILE A 415 -10.88 47.38 24.99
C ILE A 415 -10.71 47.78 26.47
N ASP A 416 -11.73 48.44 27.00
CA ASP A 416 -11.85 48.76 28.42
C ASP A 416 -12.03 47.47 29.22
N ILE A 417 -11.14 47.25 30.19
CA ILE A 417 -11.29 46.21 31.21
C ILE A 417 -11.63 46.94 32.52
N THR A 418 -12.86 46.75 33.01
CA THR A 418 -13.26 47.18 34.35
C THR A 418 -12.60 46.30 35.42
N PRO A 419 -12.08 46.87 36.52
CA PRO A 419 -11.30 46.14 37.51
C PRO A 419 -12.18 45.39 38.53
N ILE A 420 -11.77 44.17 38.89
CA ILE A 420 -12.22 43.42 40.07
C ILE A 420 -11.24 43.73 41.22
N PRO A 421 -11.71 43.93 42.47
CA PRO A 421 -10.91 44.49 43.57
C PRO A 421 -9.91 43.50 44.21
N PRO A 422 -8.93 44.00 45.00
CA PRO A 422 -7.72 43.27 45.38
C PRO A 422 -7.82 42.61 46.76
N ILE A 423 -7.18 41.45 46.95
CA ILE A 423 -6.80 40.95 48.29
C ILE A 423 -5.38 40.36 48.27
N VAL A 424 -4.45 41.18 48.78
CA VAL A 424 -3.40 40.90 49.79
C VAL A 424 -2.38 39.77 49.51
N SER A 425 -1.21 40.23 49.04
CA SER A 425 0.17 39.92 49.45
C SER A 425 0.49 38.62 50.19
N ASN A 426 1.53 37.93 49.70
CA ASN A 426 2.76 37.80 50.49
C ASN A 426 4.01 37.70 49.60
N GLN A 427 5.01 38.45 50.02
CA GLN A 427 6.36 38.54 49.48
C GLN A 427 7.14 37.27 49.82
N ASN A 428 8.00 36.79 48.91
CA ASN A 428 9.44 36.76 49.14
C ASN A 428 10.24 36.11 48.00
N MET A 429 11.21 36.90 47.55
CA MET A 429 12.62 36.56 47.29
C MET A 429 13.03 35.65 46.12
N GLN A 430 13.91 36.28 45.32
CA GLN A 430 15.09 35.74 44.62
C GLN A 430 14.81 34.88 43.38
N GLN A 431 15.52 34.97 42.26
CA GLN A 431 16.53 35.85 41.65
C GLN A 431 16.84 35.12 40.32
N GLU A 432 17.05 35.84 39.21
CA GLU A 432 17.93 35.49 38.07
C GLU A 432 17.51 36.34 36.85
N ILE A 433 18.13 37.52 36.69
CA ILE A 433 19.32 37.77 35.86
C ILE A 433 19.01 37.63 34.37
N ALA A 434 18.80 38.80 33.76
CA ALA A 434 18.82 39.02 32.34
C ALA A 434 20.22 38.74 31.76
N VAL A 435 20.29 37.95 30.70
CA VAL A 435 21.38 38.02 29.73
C VAL A 435 20.77 38.29 28.35
N LYS A 436 21.19 39.43 27.80
CA LYS A 436 20.93 39.90 26.44
C LYS A 436 21.40 38.83 25.44
N LEU A 437 20.55 38.43 24.50
CA LEU A 437 21.02 37.87 23.23
C LEU A 437 20.93 38.96 22.17
N ASP A 438 22.09 39.29 21.61
CA ASP A 438 22.25 40.20 20.49
C ASP A 438 21.49 39.71 19.25
N SER A 439 20.62 40.56 18.76
CA SER A 439 20.01 40.52 17.44
C SER A 439 21.01 40.97 16.37
N SER A 440 21.64 40.05 15.63
CA SER A 440 22.24 40.33 14.30
C SER A 440 22.82 39.08 13.58
N VAL A 441 21.98 38.14 13.13
CA VAL A 441 22.37 37.22 12.03
C VAL A 441 21.16 36.93 11.12
N THR A 442 20.84 37.90 10.28
CA THR A 442 20.12 37.73 8.99
C THR A 442 21.03 38.42 7.98
N GLU A 443 21.41 37.88 6.82
CA GLU A 443 20.61 37.50 5.66
C GLU A 443 21.56 36.89 4.61
N LEU A 444 21.02 36.06 3.71
CA LEU A 444 21.69 35.57 2.50
C LEU A 444 21.98 36.76 1.55
N ASP A 445 23.24 37.01 1.18
CA ASP A 445 23.57 38.04 0.19
C ASP A 445 23.40 37.49 -1.24
N VAL A 446 22.17 37.65 -1.75
CA VAL A 446 21.75 37.14 -3.06
C VAL A 446 22.57 37.74 -4.21
N GLN A 447 23.08 38.97 -4.08
CA GLN A 447 23.87 39.60 -5.14
C GLN A 447 25.28 39.01 -5.20
N LEU A 448 25.89 38.76 -4.05
CA LEU A 448 27.21 38.15 -3.95
C LEU A 448 27.17 36.68 -4.43
N PHE A 449 26.12 35.94 -4.10
CA PHE A 449 25.91 34.59 -4.61
C PHE A 449 25.69 34.55 -6.13
N ARG A 450 24.93 35.49 -6.71
CA ARG A 450 24.77 35.59 -8.17
C ARG A 450 26.09 35.84 -8.89
N LYS A 451 26.95 36.71 -8.35
CA LYS A 451 28.31 36.92 -8.90
C LYS A 451 29.13 35.63 -8.84
N PHE A 452 29.01 34.86 -7.76
CA PHE A 452 29.67 33.58 -7.61
C PHE A 452 29.23 32.54 -8.63
N VAL A 453 27.92 32.38 -8.84
CA VAL A 453 27.40 31.43 -9.83
C VAL A 453 27.84 31.81 -11.25
N ASN A 454 27.84 33.10 -11.60
CA ASN A 454 28.28 33.55 -12.93
C ASN A 454 29.77 33.26 -13.19
N ILE A 455 30.64 33.46 -12.19
CA ILE A 455 32.08 33.16 -12.31
C ILE A 455 32.28 31.63 -12.39
N ALA A 456 31.56 30.87 -11.58
CA ALA A 456 31.59 29.41 -11.61
C ALA A 456 31.13 28.86 -12.97
N GLU A 457 30.10 29.44 -13.58
CA GLU A 457 29.59 29.05 -14.90
C GLU A 457 30.59 29.28 -16.03
N GLN A 458 31.37 30.37 -15.96
CA GLN A 458 32.43 30.63 -16.94
C GLN A 458 33.57 29.60 -16.87
N LYS A 459 33.86 29.07 -15.68
CA LYS A 459 34.94 28.09 -15.48
C LYS A 459 34.49 26.64 -15.71
N SER A 460 33.29 26.29 -15.25
CA SER A 460 32.75 24.93 -15.36
C SER A 460 31.22 24.93 -15.38
N LYS A 461 30.64 24.48 -16.50
CA LYS A 461 29.18 24.30 -16.63
C LYS A 461 28.65 23.22 -15.68
N THR A 462 29.45 22.20 -15.35
CA THR A 462 29.07 21.14 -14.41
C THR A 462 29.01 21.65 -12.98
N LEU A 463 29.92 22.56 -12.61
CA LEU A 463 29.91 23.23 -11.31
C LEU A 463 28.66 24.10 -11.13
N ALA A 464 28.33 24.92 -12.13
CA ALA A 464 27.15 25.79 -12.09
C ALA A 464 25.83 25.01 -12.01
N ALA A 465 25.69 23.93 -12.78
CA ALA A 465 24.51 23.06 -12.72
C ALA A 465 24.32 22.44 -11.34
N ARG A 466 25.42 22.07 -10.66
CA ARG A 466 25.38 21.52 -9.30
C ARG A 466 25.01 22.59 -8.27
N LEU A 467 25.60 23.79 -8.36
CA LEU A 467 25.28 24.91 -7.48
C LEU A 467 23.81 25.35 -7.57
N ALA A 468 23.16 25.16 -8.73
CA ALA A 468 21.74 25.50 -8.91
C ALA A 468 20.77 24.61 -8.09
N VAL A 469 21.18 23.41 -7.71
CA VAL A 469 20.35 22.42 -7.01
C VAL A 469 20.56 22.47 -5.48
N VAL A 470 21.58 23.19 -5.02
CA VAL A 470 21.98 23.21 -3.60
C VAL A 470 21.14 24.19 -2.80
N LYS A 471 20.65 23.75 -1.65
CA LYS A 471 20.02 24.63 -0.65
C LYS A 471 21.11 25.31 0.19
N ILE A 472 21.06 26.64 0.27
CA ILE A 472 22.06 27.47 0.95
C ILE A 472 21.45 27.96 2.26
N GLU A 473 22.15 27.75 3.37
CA GLU A 473 21.72 28.25 4.68
C GLU A 473 22.28 29.66 4.92
N HIS A 474 23.59 29.83 4.68
CA HIS A 474 24.27 31.11 4.85
C HIS A 474 25.29 31.34 3.73
N PHE A 475 25.28 32.54 3.13
CA PHE A 475 26.28 32.95 2.16
C PHE A 475 26.49 34.46 2.27
N ASN A 476 27.55 34.85 2.98
CA ASN A 476 27.97 36.24 3.15
C ASN A 476 29.51 36.33 3.24
N SER A 477 30.04 37.55 3.39
CA SER A 477 31.48 37.81 3.46
C SER A 477 32.20 37.18 4.66
N LYS A 478 31.46 36.65 5.64
CA LYS A 478 31.99 36.09 6.89
C LYS A 478 31.74 34.59 7.04
N LEU A 479 30.66 34.05 6.45
CA LEU A 479 30.21 32.68 6.62
C LEU A 479 29.60 32.14 5.33
N VAL A 480 30.09 30.97 4.91
CA VAL A 480 29.55 30.19 3.78
C VAL A 480 29.17 28.80 4.30
N GLN A 481 27.87 28.47 4.21
CA GLN A 481 27.30 27.20 4.67
C GLN A 481 26.18 26.73 3.74
N PHE A 482 26.37 25.53 3.19
CA PHE A 482 25.34 24.80 2.45
C PHE A 482 24.56 23.88 3.39
N ALA A 483 23.29 23.62 3.10
CA ALA A 483 22.41 22.82 3.96
C ALA A 483 22.78 21.33 3.93
N ASP A 484 22.86 20.71 5.10
CA ASP A 484 23.02 19.26 5.27
C ASP A 484 21.65 18.64 5.65
N ALA A 485 20.78 18.32 4.68
CA ALA A 485 19.46 17.73 4.97
C ALA A 485 19.44 16.20 4.71
N LEU A 486 18.77 15.44 5.60
CA LEU A 486 18.55 13.98 5.47
C LEU A 486 17.56 13.60 4.36
N GLU A 487 16.77 14.55 3.85
CA GLU A 487 15.66 14.28 2.91
C GLU A 487 16.01 14.60 1.45
N ASN A 488 17.15 15.25 1.20
CA ASN A 488 17.67 15.47 -0.14
C ASN A 488 19.12 14.97 -0.19
N GLU A 489 19.34 13.79 -0.75
CA GLU A 489 20.66 13.27 -1.12
C GLU A 489 21.31 14.11 -2.24
N THR A 490 21.44 15.43 -2.06
CA THR A 490 22.33 16.24 -2.88
C THR A 490 23.75 15.98 -2.40
N PHE A 491 24.31 14.84 -2.82
CA PHE A 491 25.74 14.59 -2.73
C PHE A 491 26.47 15.68 -3.51
N LEU A 492 27.00 16.67 -2.81
CA LEU A 492 28.01 17.60 -3.32
C LEU A 492 29.34 16.85 -3.48
N SER A 493 29.36 15.84 -4.35
CA SER A 493 30.59 15.14 -4.74
C SER A 493 31.24 15.93 -5.87
N PHE A 494 31.94 17.02 -5.52
CA PHE A 494 32.77 17.71 -6.49
C PHE A 494 33.91 16.78 -6.94
N ASN A 495 34.13 16.68 -8.24
CA ASN A 495 35.35 16.07 -8.76
C ASN A 495 36.54 16.97 -8.40
N GLU A 496 37.77 16.45 -8.34
CA GLU A 496 38.97 17.24 -7.98
C GLU A 496 39.12 18.52 -8.82
N HIS A 497 38.79 18.45 -10.11
CA HIS A 497 38.80 19.59 -11.01
C HIS A 497 37.71 20.63 -10.68
N ASP A 498 36.50 20.20 -10.33
CA ASP A 498 35.41 21.10 -9.95
C ASP A 498 35.65 21.75 -8.58
N LEU A 499 36.33 21.05 -7.65
CA LEU A 499 36.80 21.64 -6.39
C LEU A 499 37.82 22.76 -6.64
N GLN A 500 38.75 22.55 -7.58
CA GLN A 500 39.74 23.56 -7.91
C GLN A 500 39.06 24.80 -8.51
N HIS A 501 38.14 24.63 -9.46
CA HIS A 501 37.35 25.74 -10.04
C HIS A 501 36.47 26.43 -9.00
N PHE A 502 35.92 25.69 -8.04
CA PHE A 502 35.18 26.26 -6.91
C PHE A 502 36.07 27.21 -6.10
N TRP A 503 37.27 26.76 -5.68
CA TRP A 503 38.18 27.59 -4.90
C TRP A 503 38.76 28.76 -5.69
N ASP A 504 39.04 28.57 -6.98
CA ASP A 504 39.46 29.65 -7.86
C ASP A 504 38.38 30.72 -8.01
N SER A 505 37.10 30.33 -8.01
CA SER A 505 35.96 31.26 -8.04
C SER A 505 35.77 32.01 -6.70
N ILE A 506 36.01 31.34 -5.57
CA ILE A 506 36.01 31.95 -4.23
C ILE A 506 37.16 32.98 -4.09
N ASN A 507 38.36 32.64 -4.59
CA ASN A 507 39.52 33.53 -4.62
C ASN A 507 39.23 34.82 -5.41
N GLU A 508 38.57 34.71 -6.56
CA GLU A 508 38.23 35.86 -7.41
C GLU A 508 37.23 36.82 -6.77
N ILE A 509 36.36 36.32 -5.89
CA ILE A 509 35.36 37.11 -5.16
C ILE A 509 35.91 37.63 -3.83
N GLN A 510 37.17 37.33 -3.52
CA GLN A 510 37.86 37.75 -2.29
C GLN A 510 37.18 37.24 -1.01
N LEU A 511 36.53 36.07 -1.06
CA LEU A 511 35.88 35.42 0.09
C LEU A 511 36.83 34.53 0.92
N ASN A 512 38.14 34.69 0.76
CA ASN A 512 39.15 33.81 1.36
C ASN A 512 39.19 33.88 2.90
N SER A 513 38.66 34.96 3.47
CA SER A 513 38.55 35.16 4.93
C SER A 513 37.21 34.69 5.50
N ALA A 514 36.29 34.15 4.70
CA ALA A 514 35.02 33.64 5.18
C ALA A 514 35.18 32.25 5.83
N ASP A 515 34.44 32.00 6.91
CA ASP A 515 34.39 30.69 7.55
C ASP A 515 33.49 29.75 6.74
N PHE A 516 34.02 28.58 6.36
CA PHE A 516 33.28 27.54 5.65
C PHE A 516 32.80 26.48 6.64
N LYS A 517 31.48 26.39 6.86
CA LYS A 517 30.84 25.43 7.79
C LYS A 517 29.88 24.47 7.05
N GLY A 518 29.67 23.28 7.59
CA GLY A 518 28.86 22.20 6.98
C GLY A 518 29.69 20.96 6.61
N ARG A 519 29.08 19.76 6.64
CA ARG A 519 29.78 18.50 6.34
C ARG A 519 30.13 18.37 4.87
N TYR A 520 29.29 18.90 3.98
CA TYR A 520 29.49 18.84 2.53
C TYR A 520 29.97 20.17 1.90
N THR A 521 30.26 21.17 2.72
CA THR A 521 30.89 22.42 2.28
C THR A 521 32.40 22.18 2.06
N PRO A 522 32.96 22.48 0.86
CA PRO A 522 34.39 22.33 0.61
C PRO A 522 35.23 23.09 1.64
N LYS A 523 36.33 22.49 2.12
CA LYS A 523 37.30 23.14 3.02
C LYS A 523 38.58 23.52 2.29
N PRO A 524 39.21 24.67 2.61
CA PRO A 524 40.42 25.10 1.93
C PRO A 524 41.59 24.16 2.28
N ILE A 525 42.33 23.74 1.26
CA ILE A 525 43.49 22.85 1.42
C ILE A 525 44.64 23.67 2.02
N LYS A 526 45.02 23.42 3.28
CA LYS A 526 46.21 24.01 3.90
C LYS A 526 47.47 23.45 3.23
N LYS A 527 48.25 24.29 2.55
CA LYS A 527 49.58 23.93 2.03
C LYS A 527 50.52 23.62 3.20
N VAL A 528 50.85 22.34 3.39
CA VAL A 528 51.91 21.91 4.31
C VAL A 528 53.25 22.26 3.67
N GLY A 529 54.03 23.11 4.33
CA GLY A 529 55.37 23.49 3.91
C GLY A 529 56.33 22.31 3.92
N ILE A 530 57.02 22.13 2.80
CA ILE A 530 58.12 21.18 2.61
C ILE A 530 59.28 21.58 3.54
N ARG A 531 59.77 20.66 4.37
CA ARG A 531 61.13 20.72 4.90
C ARG A 531 62.07 20.06 3.90
N GLU A 532 62.98 20.83 3.35
CA GLU A 532 64.07 20.34 2.49
C GLU A 532 65.22 19.72 3.31
N ASN A 533 65.97 18.87 2.61
CA ASN A 533 67.27 18.24 2.91
C ASN A 533 67.22 16.94 3.74
N SER A 534 67.74 15.79 3.27
CA SER A 534 68.96 15.60 2.47
C SER A 534 69.04 14.19 1.83
N THR A 535 69.59 14.14 0.61
CA THR A 535 70.48 13.11 0.00
C THR A 535 70.10 11.62 0.09
N HIS A 536 69.94 10.85 -0.99
CA HIS A 536 70.91 10.64 -2.08
C HIS A 536 70.25 10.17 -3.41
N GLN A 537 70.71 10.80 -4.51
CA GLN A 537 71.05 10.31 -5.85
C GLN A 537 70.40 8.98 -6.34
N ILE A 538 69.52 9.02 -7.34
CA ILE A 538 69.76 9.14 -8.80
C ILE A 538 70.59 7.98 -9.38
N ALA A 539 69.94 7.16 -10.20
CA ALA A 539 70.31 6.84 -11.59
C ALA A 539 69.44 5.66 -12.06
N THR A 540 68.41 5.92 -12.90
CA THR A 540 68.38 5.64 -14.36
C THR A 540 68.49 4.14 -14.63
N GLU A 541 67.64 3.46 -15.39
CA GLU A 541 66.94 3.76 -16.65
C GLU A 541 66.35 2.36 -17.02
N GLN A 542 65.21 2.15 -17.67
CA GLN A 542 65.00 2.39 -19.09
C GLN A 542 63.59 1.86 -19.48
N LYS A 543 63.17 2.37 -20.64
CA LYS A 543 61.90 2.28 -21.36
C LYS A 543 61.30 0.87 -21.64
N PRO A 544 60.05 0.82 -22.13
CA PRO A 544 59.08 -0.25 -21.80
C PRO A 544 58.67 -1.11 -23.00
N ILE A 545 57.59 -1.90 -22.77
CA ILE A 545 56.62 -2.52 -23.71
C ILE A 545 56.90 -4.02 -23.99
N PRO A 546 55.91 -4.91 -24.26
CA PRO A 546 54.44 -4.91 -24.04
C PRO A 546 53.91 -6.16 -23.29
N ASN A 547 52.62 -6.11 -22.95
CA ASN A 547 51.80 -7.27 -22.55
C ASN A 547 51.74 -8.38 -23.63
N LYS A 548 51.86 -9.64 -23.19
CA LYS A 548 51.14 -10.81 -23.73
C LYS A 548 50.96 -11.87 -22.64
N THR A 549 49.72 -12.30 -22.48
CA THR A 549 49.27 -13.41 -21.63
C THR A 549 49.58 -14.77 -22.26
N VAL A 550 50.15 -15.72 -21.50
CA VAL A 550 50.06 -17.17 -21.74
C VAL A 550 50.05 -17.92 -20.40
N ASN A 551 49.15 -18.91 -20.30
CA ASN A 551 49.03 -19.90 -19.24
C ASN A 551 50.33 -20.69 -18.98
N SER A 552 50.51 -21.13 -17.73
CA SER A 552 50.41 -22.55 -17.35
C SER A 552 51.44 -22.99 -16.29
N SER A 553 50.96 -23.92 -15.46
CA SER A 553 51.70 -25.07 -14.95
C SER A 553 52.61 -24.89 -13.73
N LYS A 554 52.12 -25.47 -12.63
CA LYS A 554 52.79 -26.54 -11.86
C LYS A 554 54.10 -26.15 -11.14
N LYS A 555 54.31 -26.45 -9.86
CA LYS A 555 53.63 -27.31 -8.87
C LYS A 555 54.53 -27.27 -7.62
N LEU A 556 54.00 -27.83 -6.51
CA LEU A 556 54.75 -28.41 -5.37
C LEU A 556 55.15 -27.39 -4.29
N ILE A 557 54.98 -27.61 -2.98
CA ILE A 557 54.72 -28.84 -2.20
C ILE A 557 54.43 -28.41 -0.73
N ASN A 558 53.73 -29.28 0.01
CA ASN A 558 53.64 -29.37 1.49
C ASN A 558 52.75 -28.39 2.29
N LYS A 559 51.54 -28.85 2.61
CA LYS A 559 51.21 -29.37 3.96
C LYS A 559 49.76 -29.87 4.01
N THR A 560 49.60 -31.17 3.79
CA THR A 560 48.44 -31.97 4.24
C THR A 560 49.00 -33.32 4.66
N GLU A 561 49.06 -33.58 5.96
CA GLU A 561 49.11 -34.92 6.51
C GLU A 561 48.76 -34.91 8.01
N ASN A 562 47.92 -35.88 8.38
CA ASN A 562 47.46 -36.33 9.71
C ASN A 562 46.41 -35.44 10.42
N LEU A 563 45.24 -35.93 10.83
CA LEU A 563 44.84 -37.29 11.21
C LEU A 563 43.44 -37.70 10.66
N MET A 564 43.40 -38.89 10.06
CA MET A 564 42.27 -39.83 10.07
C MET A 564 42.37 -40.70 11.33
N GLN A 565 41.25 -41.05 11.99
CA GLN A 565 40.89 -42.42 12.42
C GLN A 565 39.65 -42.44 13.34
N SER A 566 38.83 -43.50 13.18
CA SER A 566 37.54 -43.84 13.84
C SER A 566 36.34 -43.03 13.31
N PHE A 567 35.31 -43.61 12.67
CA PHE A 567 34.58 -44.84 12.94
C PHE A 567 33.98 -45.45 11.67
N GLN A 568 34.12 -46.77 11.51
CA GLN A 568 33.27 -47.63 10.68
C GLN A 568 33.02 -48.94 11.44
N LYS A 569 31.89 -49.60 11.12
CA LYS A 569 31.35 -50.90 11.60
C LYS A 569 30.33 -50.74 12.76
N TYR A 570 29.13 -51.34 12.78
CA TYR A 570 28.53 -52.51 12.11
C TYR A 570 27.01 -52.27 11.96
N GLY A 571 26.38 -52.96 10.99
CA GLY A 571 24.93 -53.22 10.98
C GLY A 571 24.60 -54.65 11.43
N GLY A 572 23.31 -54.91 11.70
CA GLY A 572 22.70 -56.26 11.63
C GLY A 572 21.98 -56.80 12.87
N ASN A 573 20.64 -56.88 12.76
CA ASN A 573 19.73 -58.01 13.10
C ASN A 573 19.50 -58.55 14.55
N GLN A 574 18.20 -58.78 14.80
CA GLN A 574 17.52 -59.93 15.46
C GLN A 574 17.05 -59.92 16.94
N SER A 575 15.70 -60.03 17.07
CA SER A 575 14.91 -61.07 17.80
C SER A 575 14.53 -60.99 19.30
N GLN A 576 13.20 -60.90 19.51
CA GLN A 576 12.28 -61.69 20.38
C GLN A 576 12.52 -61.98 21.90
N LYS A 577 11.48 -61.66 22.71
CA LYS A 577 10.73 -62.47 23.74
C LYS A 577 10.28 -61.59 24.93
N GLN A 578 8.99 -61.36 25.24
CA GLN A 578 7.90 -62.18 25.81
C GLN A 578 7.85 -62.27 27.36
N LEU A 579 6.60 -62.15 27.90
CA LEU A 579 6.06 -62.43 29.26
C LEU A 579 6.15 -61.28 30.29
N GLY A 580 5.13 -60.92 31.09
CA GLY A 580 3.75 -61.40 31.33
C GLY A 580 3.29 -61.03 32.77
N ASN A 581 1.99 -60.68 32.94
CA ASN A 581 1.15 -60.66 34.18
C ASN A 581 1.50 -59.62 35.31
N GLU A 582 0.63 -59.04 36.14
CA GLU A 582 -0.82 -59.04 36.42
C GLU A 582 -1.15 -57.87 37.40
N ALA A 583 -2.17 -57.06 37.08
CA ALA A 583 -3.34 -56.68 37.91
C ALA A 583 -3.26 -55.93 39.29
N LEU A 584 -4.07 -54.84 39.35
CA LEU A 584 -4.93 -54.34 40.44
C LEU A 584 -4.35 -53.51 41.62
N THR A 585 -4.50 -52.17 41.57
CA THR A 585 -5.49 -51.35 42.35
C THR A 585 -5.04 -49.92 42.70
N LYS A 586 -5.99 -48.98 42.48
CA LYS A 586 -6.29 -47.73 43.18
C LYS A 586 -5.35 -46.51 43.07
N ALA A 587 -5.99 -45.44 42.62
CA ALA A 587 -5.51 -44.09 42.34
C ALA A 587 -5.14 -43.29 43.59
N GLN A 588 -4.08 -42.49 43.51
CA GLN A 588 -4.17 -41.03 43.40
C GLN A 588 -2.76 -40.41 43.19
N THR A 589 -2.75 -39.30 42.43
CA THR A 589 -1.74 -38.22 42.40
C THR A 589 -0.35 -38.46 41.77
N ARG A 590 -0.25 -37.96 40.52
CA ARG A 590 0.90 -37.35 39.81
C ARG A 590 2.31 -37.80 40.23
N SER A 591 2.91 -38.65 39.41
CA SER A 591 4.37 -38.81 39.31
C SER A 591 4.83 -38.59 37.86
N ILE A 592 5.89 -37.79 37.75
CA ILE A 592 6.49 -37.21 36.55
C ILE A 592 7.37 -38.29 35.87
N SER A 593 7.21 -38.52 34.57
CA SER A 593 8.11 -39.36 33.78
C SER A 593 9.27 -38.55 33.21
N LEU A 594 10.49 -39.06 33.39
CA LEU A 594 11.81 -38.53 32.99
C LEU A 594 12.06 -38.38 31.47
N SER A 595 11.01 -38.14 30.68
CA SER A 595 11.08 -37.85 29.24
C SER A 595 10.82 -36.38 28.89
N GLU A 596 10.61 -35.51 29.88
CA GLU A 596 10.37 -34.06 29.67
C GLU A 596 11.57 -33.16 30.05
N ILE A 597 12.73 -33.71 30.41
CA ILE A 597 13.86 -32.90 30.93
C ILE A 597 14.94 -32.55 29.87
N GLN A 598 14.77 -32.89 28.58
CA GLN A 598 15.81 -32.58 27.56
C GLN A 598 15.42 -31.63 26.43
N THR A 599 14.43 -30.77 26.62
CA THR A 599 14.09 -29.74 25.60
C THR A 599 14.11 -28.30 26.10
N HIS A 600 14.28 -28.04 27.41
CA HIS A 600 14.38 -26.66 27.92
C HIS A 600 15.81 -26.10 28.00
N GLU A 601 16.83 -26.92 28.25
CA GLU A 601 18.22 -26.42 28.37
C GLU A 601 18.89 -26.16 27.01
N LYS A 602 18.49 -26.88 25.94
CA LYS A 602 19.02 -26.63 24.58
C LYS A 602 18.39 -25.40 23.91
N ASN A 603 17.13 -25.08 24.21
CA ASN A 603 16.47 -23.91 23.65
C ASN A 603 16.89 -22.61 24.35
N GLN A 604 17.19 -22.66 25.66
CA GLN A 604 17.77 -21.50 26.35
C GLN A 604 19.20 -21.23 25.90
N GLY A 605 20.04 -22.26 25.70
CA GLY A 605 21.38 -22.08 25.15
C GLY A 605 21.40 -21.48 23.74
N PHE A 606 20.45 -21.89 22.88
CA PHE A 606 20.35 -21.37 21.51
C PHE A 606 19.83 -19.93 21.47
N LEU A 607 18.78 -19.61 22.24
CA LEU A 607 18.26 -18.25 22.38
C LEU A 607 19.27 -17.31 23.04
N GLN A 608 20.08 -17.81 23.98
CA GLN A 608 21.10 -17.03 24.66
C GLN A 608 22.34 -16.81 23.78
N GLN A 609 22.72 -17.78 22.95
CA GLN A 609 23.73 -17.59 21.91
C GLN A 609 23.26 -16.64 20.82
N GLU A 610 22.01 -16.72 20.39
CA GLU A 610 21.43 -15.81 19.40
C GLU A 610 21.29 -14.40 19.95
N LYS A 611 20.90 -14.26 21.23
CA LYS A 611 20.88 -12.96 21.92
C LYS A 611 22.28 -12.40 22.13
N GLU A 612 23.28 -13.22 22.47
CA GLU A 612 24.68 -12.79 22.54
C GLU A 612 25.25 -12.39 21.16
N LEU A 613 24.83 -13.06 20.08
CA LEU A 613 25.23 -12.73 18.71
C LEU A 613 24.60 -11.39 18.28
N LEU A 614 23.31 -11.21 18.54
CA LEU A 614 22.60 -9.97 18.28
C LEU A 614 23.14 -8.82 19.14
N GLU A 615 23.46 -9.05 20.42
CA GLU A 615 24.10 -8.06 21.29
C GLU A 615 25.53 -7.74 20.80
N LYS A 616 26.31 -8.73 20.35
CA LYS A 616 27.63 -8.48 19.74
C LYS A 616 27.53 -7.71 18.43
N GLU A 617 26.54 -7.98 17.60
CA GLU A 617 26.27 -7.21 16.37
C GLU A 617 25.78 -5.79 16.70
N HIS A 618 24.93 -5.63 17.73
CA HIS A 618 24.45 -4.32 18.17
C HIS A 618 25.59 -3.51 18.80
N VAL A 619 26.46 -4.14 19.58
CA VAL A 619 27.66 -3.53 20.15
C VAL A 619 28.69 -3.25 19.07
N GLN A 620 28.81 -4.06 18.02
CA GLN A 620 29.64 -3.74 16.86
C GLN A 620 29.07 -2.57 16.06
N LYS A 621 27.75 -2.50 15.86
CA LYS A 621 27.08 -1.34 15.23
C LYS A 621 27.23 -0.08 16.07
N LEU A 622 27.10 -0.17 17.39
CA LEU A 622 27.32 0.94 18.31
C LEU A 622 28.80 1.33 18.41
N LYS A 623 29.74 0.38 18.33
CA LYS A 623 31.17 0.67 18.21
C LYS A 623 31.50 1.30 16.86
N LYS A 624 30.84 0.90 15.77
CA LYS A 624 30.98 1.49 14.44
C LYS A 624 30.45 2.93 14.42
N LEU A 625 29.28 3.15 15.03
CA LEU A 625 28.72 4.48 15.30
C LEU A 625 29.61 5.30 16.24
N ALA A 626 30.21 4.70 17.27
CA ALA A 626 31.12 5.39 18.19
C ALA A 626 32.48 5.71 17.56
N THR A 627 32.98 4.89 16.62
CA THR A 627 34.15 5.22 15.79
C THR A 627 33.83 6.26 14.71
N GLU A 628 32.59 6.31 14.22
CA GLU A 628 32.08 7.40 13.37
C GLU A 628 31.85 8.70 14.19
N ILE A 629 31.68 8.58 15.51
CA ILE A 629 31.53 9.69 16.48
C ILE A 629 32.86 10.01 17.19
N GLN A 630 34.03 9.57 16.66
CA GLN A 630 35.32 9.99 17.22
C GLN A 630 35.57 11.49 17.02
N ILE A 631 35.23 12.22 18.09
CA ILE A 631 35.67 13.53 18.53
C ILE A 631 37.10 13.81 18.06
N VAL A 632 37.29 14.86 17.25
CA VAL A 632 38.58 15.54 17.11
C VAL A 632 38.55 16.79 17.98
N SER A 633 39.38 16.71 19.02
CA SER A 633 39.89 17.71 19.96
C SER A 633 38.89 18.49 20.83
N VAL A 634 38.94 18.15 22.13
CA VAL A 634 38.87 19.13 23.22
C VAL A 634 40.19 19.92 23.17
N ASP A 635 40.08 21.20 22.83
CA ASP A 635 40.90 22.32 23.31
C ASP A 635 40.02 23.56 23.32
#